data_AF-A0A6J5E2A1-F1
#
_entry.id   AF-A0A6J5E2A1-F1
#
_cell.length_a   1.000
_cell.length_b   1.000
_cell.length_c   1.000
_cell.angle_alpha   90.00
_cell.angle_beta   90.00
_cell.angle_gamma   90.00
#
_symmetry.space_group_name_H-M   'P 1'
#
loop_
_entity.id
_entity.type
_entity.pdbx_description
1 polymer ?
#
loop_
_entity_poly.entity_id
_entity_poly.type
_entity_poly.pdbx_seq_one_letter_code
_entity_poly.pdbx_strand_id
1 'polypeptide(L)'
;MTEGSESASFALLDDCDSTASARSSRLYSGFVHERVCTDPEQLDAVDAAVAQDLRDGLHAVVVGDYEFGRNLQRAQPGDAPLRFLLFARCERLSRDEVDTWLAQQDGGGQPSIAGVAHVAKSVTRDAFDTAIAAVHDALRAGDSYQVNYTYRLNFDVFGTPLALYRRLRERQPVRYGALIALPGGAWIVSCSPELFVERHGDVLRARPMKGTAPRSADPRDDAAAAAFLANDPKNRAENVMIVDLLRNDVSRIARTGTVRVPALFSVEPYASVWQMTSTVEAGWRDGTSFAQMLRALFPCGSITGAPKHGTMQLIDAIESTPRGLYTGAIGWLDAPGESAAPDAGGNRASACGDFCLSVAIRTLTLEAAGARSAGADSDASGPVAATAGRRRGTMGVGAGIVLDSVAADEYAECDLKAQFLTDADPGFQLFETTAATRADGIRYLEHHLARLQRSADAFGFRFDADALRREIDARCAALDGDGAYRMKLALAKDGTVEIVAAPLKPLPVGPVGVLLASAHGFAPTRAGDALLLHKTTRRAEYDRAWQAAEALGGFDMLFVNERGEVTEGGRSNLFVKLDGRWVTPPLASGVLPGVMRGVLLDDRTFGATERVVTRDDLARAQGLLLTNALRGALDAVLIA
;
A
#
# COMPACT_ATOMS: atom_id res chain seq x y z
N MET A 1 -8.29 -1.04 -21.99
CA MET A 1 -9.62 -0.40 -21.96
C MET A 1 -10.21 -0.54 -20.56
N THR A 2 -9.80 0.39 -19.70
CA THR A 2 -10.55 1.07 -18.62
C THR A 2 -9.71 2.29 -18.24
N GLU A 3 -9.39 3.14 -19.22
CA GLU A 3 -8.84 4.50 -18.98
C GLU A 3 -10.01 5.50 -18.79
N GLY A 4 -11.06 5.09 -18.07
CA GLY A 4 -12.34 5.82 -18.08
C GLY A 4 -13.14 5.84 -16.78
N SER A 5 -12.57 5.44 -15.63
CA SER A 5 -13.29 5.54 -14.34
C SER A 5 -12.57 6.35 -13.25
N GLU A 6 -11.65 7.24 -13.61
CA GLU A 6 -11.03 8.18 -12.66
C GLU A 6 -11.95 9.37 -12.26
N SER A 7 -13.26 9.28 -12.47
CA SER A 7 -14.14 10.47 -12.47
C SER A 7 -15.32 10.45 -11.48
N ALA A 8 -15.18 9.87 -10.29
CA ALA A 8 -16.09 10.17 -9.18
C ALA A 8 -15.39 10.04 -7.82
N SER A 9 -15.36 11.12 -7.04
CA SER A 9 -14.98 11.06 -5.62
C SER A 9 -15.96 10.16 -4.86
N PHE A 10 -15.43 9.27 -4.03
CA PHE A 10 -16.19 8.34 -3.20
C PHE A 10 -15.43 8.07 -1.90
N ALA A 11 -16.12 7.52 -0.91
CA ALA A 11 -15.48 6.99 0.29
C ALA A 11 -16.07 5.62 0.63
N LEU A 12 -15.22 4.63 0.84
CA LEU A 12 -15.59 3.34 1.40
C LEU A 12 -15.00 3.28 2.81
N LEU A 13 -15.85 3.18 3.83
CA LEU A 13 -15.45 2.81 5.19
C LEU A 13 -15.73 1.32 5.36
N ASP A 14 -14.66 0.52 5.39
CA ASP A 14 -14.65 -0.94 5.27
C ASP A 14 -14.47 -1.58 6.65
N ASP A 15 -15.43 -2.39 7.05
CA ASP A 15 -15.42 -3.12 8.31
C ASP A 15 -15.29 -4.62 8.00
N CYS A 16 -14.15 -5.20 8.36
CA CYS A 16 -13.87 -6.62 8.10
C CYS A 16 -14.81 -7.59 8.82
N ASP A 17 -15.54 -7.11 9.84
CA ASP A 17 -16.51 -7.88 10.62
C ASP A 17 -17.95 -7.67 10.09
N SER A 18 -18.14 -6.89 9.03
CA SER A 18 -19.45 -6.62 8.43
C SER A 18 -20.05 -7.87 7.81
N THR A 19 -21.28 -8.19 8.17
CA THR A 19 -21.99 -9.39 7.72
C THR A 19 -23.27 -9.06 6.96
N ALA A 20 -23.85 -10.04 6.27
CA ALA A 20 -25.13 -9.86 5.58
C ALA A 20 -26.31 -9.56 6.52
N SER A 21 -26.24 -10.00 7.78
CA SER A 21 -27.24 -9.71 8.82
C SER A 21 -26.98 -8.40 9.57
N ALA A 22 -25.71 -7.98 9.67
CA ALA A 22 -25.30 -6.73 10.29
C ALA A 22 -24.32 -5.98 9.39
N ARG A 23 -24.87 -5.22 8.44
CA ARG A 23 -24.08 -4.42 7.49
C ARG A 23 -23.53 -3.16 8.18
N SER A 24 -22.24 -3.17 8.48
CA SER A 24 -21.55 -2.07 9.15
C SER A 24 -20.60 -1.29 8.23
N SER A 25 -20.15 -1.88 7.12
CA SER A 25 -19.38 -1.15 6.09
C SER A 25 -20.28 -0.11 5.41
N ARG A 26 -19.70 1.03 5.02
CA ARG A 26 -20.42 2.17 4.43
C ARG A 26 -19.75 2.64 3.14
N LEU A 27 -20.47 2.60 2.03
CA LEU A 27 -20.05 3.14 0.75
C LEU A 27 -20.77 4.47 0.48
N TYR A 28 -20.01 5.55 0.41
CA TYR A 28 -20.47 6.89 0.11
C TYR A 28 -20.20 7.24 -1.34
N SER A 29 -21.23 7.67 -2.06
CA SER A 29 -21.16 7.99 -3.49
C SER A 29 -21.96 9.24 -3.84
N GLY A 30 -21.62 9.85 -4.99
CA GLY A 30 -22.21 11.12 -5.41
C GLY A 30 -21.74 12.27 -4.53
N PHE A 31 -20.43 12.53 -4.52
CA PHE A 31 -19.84 13.68 -3.83
C PHE A 31 -20.54 14.98 -4.25
N VAL A 32 -20.93 15.79 -3.26
CA VAL A 32 -21.67 17.05 -3.46
C VAL A 32 -20.74 18.24 -3.22
N HIS A 33 -20.21 18.35 -2.01
CA HIS A 33 -19.27 19.38 -1.60
C HIS A 33 -18.46 18.93 -0.39
N GLU A 34 -17.44 19.71 -0.03
CA GLU A 34 -16.72 19.56 1.24
C GLU A 34 -16.90 20.79 2.12
N ARG A 35 -16.92 20.58 3.44
CA ARG A 35 -16.73 21.64 4.43
C ARG A 35 -15.40 21.45 5.10
N VAL A 36 -14.62 22.52 5.18
CA VAL A 36 -13.27 22.50 5.74
C VAL A 36 -13.19 23.50 6.89
N CYS A 37 -12.65 23.06 8.02
CA CYS A 37 -12.34 23.89 9.17
C CYS A 37 -10.83 23.82 9.41
N THR A 38 -10.12 24.94 9.25
CA THR A 38 -8.69 25.07 9.60
C THR A 38 -8.48 25.96 10.83
N ASP A 39 -9.46 26.82 11.12
CA ASP A 39 -9.48 27.72 12.28
C ASP A 39 -10.41 27.17 13.39
N PRO A 40 -9.86 26.80 14.57
CA PRO A 40 -10.63 26.35 15.72
C PRO A 40 -11.80 27.26 16.15
N GLU A 41 -11.72 28.57 15.92
CA GLU A 41 -12.80 29.51 16.27
C GLU A 41 -14.05 29.30 15.41
N GLN A 42 -13.88 28.85 14.16
CA GLN A 42 -14.97 28.59 13.22
C GLN A 42 -15.63 27.22 13.41
N LEU A 43 -15.11 26.39 14.34
CA LEU A 43 -15.54 25.00 14.49
C LEU A 43 -17.04 24.88 14.78
N ASP A 44 -17.62 25.74 15.63
CA ASP A 44 -19.06 25.68 15.94
C ASP A 44 -19.92 26.05 14.72
N ALA A 45 -19.48 27.01 13.91
CA ALA A 45 -20.18 27.42 12.69
C ALA A 45 -20.13 26.30 11.63
N VAL A 46 -18.97 25.65 11.48
CA VAL A 46 -18.81 24.51 10.57
C VAL A 46 -19.64 23.32 11.04
N ASP A 47 -19.63 22.99 12.34
CA ASP A 47 -20.44 21.92 12.92
C ASP A 47 -21.94 22.15 12.68
N ALA A 48 -22.43 23.37 12.92
CA ALA A 48 -23.82 23.73 12.64
C ALA A 48 -24.18 23.58 11.16
N ALA A 49 -23.27 23.94 10.25
CA ALA A 49 -23.47 23.82 8.81
C ALA A 49 -23.44 22.37 8.33
N VAL A 50 -22.56 21.52 8.88
CA VAL A 50 -22.56 20.06 8.65
C VAL A 50 -23.86 19.46 9.16
N ALA A 51 -24.31 19.82 10.36
CA ALA A 51 -25.57 19.33 10.91
C ALA A 51 -26.77 19.72 10.04
N GLN A 52 -26.73 20.86 9.36
CA GLN A 52 -27.74 21.24 8.38
C GLN A 52 -27.67 20.37 7.12
N ASP A 53 -26.48 20.16 6.54
CA ASP A 53 -26.31 19.27 5.39
C ASP A 53 -26.83 17.85 5.66
N LEU A 54 -26.58 17.34 6.87
CA LEU A 54 -27.08 16.04 7.31
C LEU A 54 -28.61 16.00 7.43
N ARG A 55 -29.23 17.09 7.91
CA ARG A 55 -30.70 17.24 7.92
C ARG A 55 -31.29 17.32 6.52
N ASP A 56 -30.54 17.89 5.58
CA ASP A 56 -30.92 17.99 4.16
C ASP A 56 -30.71 16.66 3.41
N GLY A 57 -30.30 15.59 4.12
CA GLY A 57 -30.19 14.23 3.59
C GLY A 57 -28.82 13.89 3.01
N LEU A 58 -27.81 14.74 3.19
CA LEU A 58 -26.44 14.41 2.85
C LEU A 58 -25.82 13.51 3.92
N HIS A 59 -24.75 12.81 3.54
CA HIS A 59 -24.02 11.90 4.41
C HIS A 59 -22.56 12.36 4.54
N ALA A 60 -22.05 12.43 5.77
CA ALA A 60 -20.73 12.99 6.05
C ALA A 60 -19.68 11.91 6.37
N VAL A 61 -18.54 11.99 5.67
CA VAL A 61 -17.28 11.35 6.05
C VAL A 61 -16.37 12.41 6.67
N VAL A 62 -15.81 12.09 7.84
CA VAL A 62 -14.92 12.99 8.59
C VAL A 62 -13.48 12.56 8.36
N VAL A 63 -12.62 13.51 8.00
CA VAL A 63 -11.17 13.34 7.85
C VAL A 63 -10.49 14.50 8.54
N GLY A 64 -9.79 14.27 9.64
CA GLY A 64 -9.18 15.32 10.46
C GLY A 64 -7.69 15.11 10.63
N ASP A 65 -6.89 16.11 10.26
CA ASP A 65 -5.45 16.10 10.46
C ASP A 65 -5.09 16.30 11.94
N TYR A 66 -3.99 15.69 12.38
CA TYR A 66 -3.48 15.79 13.74
C TYR A 66 -3.26 17.25 14.16
N GLU A 67 -2.64 18.06 13.30
CA GLU A 67 -2.33 19.46 13.59
C GLU A 67 -3.59 20.32 13.78
N PHE A 68 -4.75 19.96 13.20
CA PHE A 68 -6.01 20.62 13.53
C PHE A 68 -6.35 20.43 15.01
N GLY A 69 -6.18 19.22 15.53
CA GLY A 69 -6.38 18.94 16.95
C GLY A 69 -5.39 19.69 17.83
N ARG A 70 -4.12 19.73 17.44
CA ARG A 70 -3.09 20.52 18.13
C ARG A 70 -3.49 21.99 18.23
N ASN A 71 -3.93 22.56 17.12
CA ASN A 71 -4.41 23.95 17.03
C ASN A 71 -5.66 24.18 17.88
N LEU A 72 -6.58 23.21 17.89
CA LEU A 72 -7.81 23.23 18.69
C LEU A 72 -7.51 23.29 20.19
N GLN A 73 -6.56 22.49 20.68
CA GLN A 73 -6.15 22.50 22.10
C GLN A 73 -5.41 23.78 22.49
N ARG A 74 -4.79 24.46 21.53
CA ARG A 74 -4.04 25.71 21.74
C ARG A 74 -4.86 26.97 21.43
N ALA A 75 -6.09 26.81 20.94
CA ALA A 75 -6.94 27.89 20.45
C ALA A 75 -6.19 28.86 19.51
N GLN A 76 -5.48 28.30 18.52
CA GLN A 76 -4.70 29.07 17.54
C GLN A 76 -5.07 28.68 16.12
N PRO A 77 -5.05 29.60 15.14
CA PRO A 77 -5.30 29.28 13.74
C PRO A 77 -4.13 28.49 13.13
N GLY A 78 -4.39 27.84 12.00
CA GLY A 78 -3.36 27.23 11.15
C GLY A 78 -3.96 26.71 9.85
N ASP A 79 -3.17 25.93 9.09
CA ASP A 79 -3.56 25.45 7.75
C ASP A 79 -4.05 24.00 7.73
N ALA A 80 -3.89 23.28 8.84
CA ALA A 80 -4.25 21.87 8.94
C ALA A 80 -5.78 21.67 8.99
N PRO A 81 -6.37 20.90 8.06
CA PRO A 81 -7.81 20.82 7.92
C PRO A 81 -8.46 19.72 8.78
N LEU A 82 -9.64 20.05 9.31
CA LEU A 82 -10.73 19.12 9.56
C LEU A 82 -11.71 19.19 8.39
N ARG A 83 -11.87 18.08 7.67
CA ARG A 83 -12.74 17.97 6.49
C ARG A 83 -13.97 17.14 6.78
N PHE A 84 -15.10 17.62 6.30
CA PHE A 84 -16.34 16.87 6.16
C PHE A 84 -16.59 16.73 4.66
N LEU A 85 -16.53 15.51 4.15
CA LEU A 85 -16.84 15.18 2.76
C LEU A 85 -18.33 14.78 2.70
N LEU A 86 -19.13 15.53 1.95
CA LEU A 86 -20.58 15.34 1.89
C LEU A 86 -20.97 14.61 0.60
N PHE A 87 -21.75 13.55 0.77
CA PHE A 87 -22.20 12.67 -0.30
C PHE A 87 -23.72 12.57 -0.33
N ALA A 88 -24.27 12.43 -1.53
CA ALA A 88 -25.71 12.29 -1.73
C ALA A 88 -26.24 10.90 -1.34
N ARG A 89 -25.38 9.89 -1.23
CA ARG A 89 -25.76 8.50 -0.93
C ARG A 89 -24.79 7.84 0.03
N CYS A 90 -25.33 7.03 0.93
CA CYS A 90 -24.58 6.12 1.79
C CYS A 90 -25.24 4.73 1.76
N GLU A 91 -24.59 3.75 1.15
CA GLU A 91 -25.03 2.36 1.12
C GLU A 91 -24.31 1.58 2.23
N ARG A 92 -25.06 0.78 3.00
CA ARG A 92 -24.46 -0.15 3.97
C ARG A 92 -24.25 -1.49 3.30
N LEU A 93 -23.05 -2.05 3.45
CA LEU A 93 -22.61 -3.27 2.76
C LEU A 93 -22.09 -4.31 3.75
N SER A 94 -22.27 -5.59 3.44
CA SER A 94 -21.53 -6.70 4.04
C SER A 94 -20.10 -6.75 3.49
N ARG A 95 -19.20 -7.50 4.14
CA ARG A 95 -17.86 -7.72 3.61
C ARG A 95 -17.85 -8.34 2.21
N ASP A 96 -18.70 -9.32 1.95
CA ASP A 96 -18.80 -9.99 0.64
C ASP A 96 -19.30 -9.02 -0.47
N GLU A 97 -20.21 -8.11 -0.11
CA GLU A 97 -20.69 -7.05 -1.00
C GLU A 97 -19.57 -6.04 -1.31
N VAL A 98 -18.75 -5.69 -0.30
CA VAL A 98 -17.54 -4.87 -0.49
C VAL A 98 -16.51 -5.58 -1.38
N ASP A 99 -16.25 -6.87 -1.16
CA ASP A 99 -15.35 -7.69 -1.99
C ASP A 99 -15.79 -7.68 -3.46
N THR A 100 -17.08 -7.86 -3.69
CA THR A 100 -17.69 -7.84 -5.01
C THR A 100 -17.55 -6.46 -5.66
N TRP A 101 -17.85 -5.40 -4.91
CA TRP A 101 -17.72 -4.03 -5.40
C TRP A 101 -16.28 -3.70 -5.78
N LEU A 102 -15.31 -3.99 -4.90
CA LEU A 102 -13.89 -3.77 -5.16
C LEU A 102 -13.40 -4.56 -6.37
N ALA A 103 -13.80 -5.83 -6.51
CA ALA A 103 -13.44 -6.64 -7.65
C ALA A 103 -13.98 -6.05 -8.96
N GLN A 104 -15.23 -5.57 -8.98
CA GLN A 104 -15.81 -4.92 -10.15
C GLN A 104 -15.07 -3.64 -10.54
N GLN A 105 -14.72 -2.80 -9.56
CA GLN A 105 -13.96 -1.57 -9.80
C GLN A 105 -12.52 -1.84 -10.30
N ASP A 106 -11.97 -3.00 -9.99
CA ASP A 106 -10.62 -3.42 -10.41
C ASP A 106 -10.61 -4.30 -11.67
N GLY A 107 -11.70 -4.34 -12.45
CA GLY A 107 -11.78 -5.09 -13.70
C GLY A 107 -12.11 -6.59 -13.57
N GLY A 108 -12.47 -7.05 -12.36
CA GLY A 108 -12.96 -8.41 -12.05
C GLY A 108 -11.88 -9.39 -11.60
N GLY A 109 -12.26 -10.37 -10.77
CA GLY A 109 -11.40 -11.50 -10.38
C GLY A 109 -10.30 -11.14 -9.37
N GLN A 110 -9.09 -11.68 -9.59
CA GLN A 110 -7.93 -11.46 -8.70
C GLN A 110 -7.51 -9.98 -8.67
N PRO A 111 -6.95 -9.48 -7.55
CA PRO A 111 -6.43 -8.13 -7.46
C PRO A 111 -5.43 -7.78 -8.58
N SER A 112 -5.65 -6.67 -9.30
CA SER A 112 -4.74 -6.13 -10.34
C SER A 112 -3.41 -5.75 -9.73
N ILE A 113 -2.28 -5.83 -10.44
CA ILE A 113 -0.97 -5.58 -9.81
C ILE A 113 -0.88 -4.16 -9.22
N ALA A 114 -0.48 -4.09 -7.96
CA ALA A 114 -0.21 -2.84 -7.27
C ALA A 114 0.75 -3.06 -6.09
N GLY A 115 1.45 -2.01 -5.69
CA GLY A 115 2.39 -2.05 -4.57
C GLY A 115 3.18 -0.76 -4.45
N VAL A 116 4.19 -0.78 -3.58
CA VAL A 116 5.08 0.36 -3.35
C VAL A 116 6.53 0.06 -3.73
N ALA A 117 7.23 1.10 -4.15
CA ALA A 117 8.66 1.13 -4.45
C ALA A 117 9.33 2.36 -3.85
N HIS A 118 10.67 2.36 -3.80
CA HIS A 118 11.49 3.49 -3.35
C HIS A 118 11.10 4.05 -1.97
N VAL A 119 10.84 3.16 -1.01
CA VAL A 119 10.45 3.55 0.35
C VAL A 119 11.63 4.22 1.05
N ALA A 120 11.44 5.47 1.50
CA ALA A 120 12.44 6.26 2.21
C ALA A 120 11.86 6.82 3.53
N LYS A 121 12.63 6.71 4.61
CA LYS A 121 12.28 7.30 5.92
C LYS A 121 12.60 8.80 5.92
N SER A 122 11.76 9.62 6.54
CA SER A 122 12.00 11.07 6.70
C SER A 122 13.07 11.40 7.74
N VAL A 123 13.59 10.39 8.47
CA VAL A 123 14.59 10.54 9.52
C VAL A 123 15.72 9.53 9.31
N THR A 124 16.94 9.95 9.64
CA THR A 124 18.08 9.04 9.75
C THR A 124 18.07 8.31 11.09
N ARG A 125 18.91 7.29 11.23
CA ARG A 125 19.06 6.58 12.51
C ARG A 125 19.52 7.51 13.64
N ASP A 126 20.54 8.33 13.39
CA ASP A 126 21.09 9.24 14.39
C ASP A 126 20.08 10.32 14.81
N ALA A 127 19.29 10.82 13.85
CA ALA A 127 18.21 11.78 14.14
C ALA A 127 17.10 11.15 15.00
N PHE A 128 16.75 9.89 14.72
CA PHE A 128 15.81 9.12 15.55
C PHE A 128 16.35 8.99 16.98
N ASP A 129 17.59 8.53 17.16
CA ASP A 129 18.18 8.35 18.49
C ASP A 129 18.27 9.67 19.28
N THR A 130 18.58 10.77 18.59
CA THR A 130 18.57 12.12 19.17
C THR A 130 17.18 12.54 19.65
N ALA A 131 16.14 12.29 18.84
CA ALA A 131 14.76 12.58 19.22
C ALA A 131 14.30 11.75 20.43
N ILE A 132 14.65 10.46 20.48
CA ILE A 132 14.35 9.61 21.64
C ILE A 132 15.07 10.10 22.90
N ALA A 133 16.32 10.56 22.79
CA ALA A 133 17.03 11.15 23.92
C ALA A 133 16.32 12.41 24.44
N ALA A 134 15.88 13.30 23.55
CA ALA A 134 15.11 14.49 23.93
C ALA A 134 13.77 14.13 24.60
N VAL A 135 13.10 13.08 24.14
CA VAL A 135 11.91 12.56 24.82
C VAL A 135 12.25 12.08 26.22
N HIS A 136 13.30 11.27 26.41
CA HIS A 136 13.70 10.82 27.73
C HIS A 136 14.05 11.97 28.68
N ASP A 137 14.68 13.03 28.19
CA ASP A 137 14.99 14.20 29.01
C ASP A 137 13.70 14.89 29.49
N ALA A 138 12.70 15.04 28.62
CA ALA A 138 11.39 15.57 29.01
C ALA A 138 10.66 14.66 30.01
N LEU A 139 10.76 13.32 29.84
CA LEU A 139 10.19 12.36 30.79
C LEU A 139 10.87 12.44 32.18
N ARG A 140 12.19 12.59 32.23
CA ARG A 140 12.96 12.75 33.48
C ARG A 140 12.66 14.08 34.17
N ALA A 141 12.43 15.13 33.39
CA ALA A 141 12.02 16.44 33.90
C ALA A 141 10.58 16.45 34.45
N GLY A 142 9.76 15.45 34.08
CA GLY A 142 8.35 15.39 34.44
C GLY A 142 7.45 16.24 33.54
N ASP A 143 7.96 16.71 32.40
CA ASP A 143 7.21 17.50 31.42
C ASP A 143 6.16 16.64 30.68
N SER A 144 6.42 15.33 30.61
CA SER A 144 5.51 14.33 30.04
C SER A 144 5.72 12.98 30.73
N TYR A 145 4.72 12.09 30.64
CA TYR A 145 4.79 10.70 31.10
C TYR A 145 5.01 9.70 29.96
N GLN A 146 4.59 10.09 28.75
CA GLN A 146 4.72 9.29 27.54
C GLN A 146 4.57 10.22 26.34
N VAL A 147 5.37 9.99 25.30
CA VAL A 147 5.31 10.72 24.04
C VAL A 147 5.23 9.72 22.90
N ASN A 148 4.28 9.88 21.99
CA ASN A 148 4.26 9.07 20.78
C ASN A 148 5.11 9.75 19.71
N TYR A 149 6.37 9.34 19.56
CA TYR A 149 7.26 9.89 18.54
C TYR A 149 6.98 9.25 17.17
N THR A 150 6.95 10.06 16.12
CA THR A 150 6.60 9.61 14.77
C THR A 150 7.52 10.17 13.70
N TYR A 151 7.62 9.43 12.58
CA TYR A 151 8.25 9.87 11.34
C TYR A 151 7.47 9.38 10.13
N ARG A 152 7.87 9.77 8.92
CA ARG A 152 7.17 9.42 7.67
C ARG A 152 7.98 8.45 6.82
N LEU A 153 7.26 7.55 6.15
CA LEU A 153 7.74 6.81 4.99
C LEU A 153 7.19 7.49 3.75
N ASN A 154 8.07 7.86 2.83
CA ASN A 154 7.74 8.36 1.50
C ASN A 154 8.01 7.25 0.48
N PHE A 155 7.16 7.10 -0.52
CA PHE A 155 7.28 6.01 -1.49
C PHE A 155 6.57 6.33 -2.81
N ASP A 156 6.91 5.57 -3.84
CA ASP A 156 6.16 5.53 -5.09
C ASP A 156 5.14 4.40 -5.06
N VAL A 157 3.98 4.62 -5.67
CA VAL A 157 2.95 3.61 -5.92
C VAL A 157 2.98 3.22 -7.38
N PHE A 158 3.00 1.92 -7.63
CA PHE A 158 2.69 1.32 -8.93
C PHE A 158 1.33 0.61 -8.87
N GLY A 159 0.63 0.56 -10.01
CA GLY A 159 -0.77 0.13 -10.05
C GLY A 159 -1.74 1.21 -9.57
N THR A 160 -3.00 0.83 -9.34
CA THR A 160 -4.04 1.76 -8.89
C THR A 160 -4.14 1.77 -7.35
N PRO A 161 -4.52 2.89 -6.70
CA PRO A 161 -4.79 2.90 -5.26
C PRO A 161 -5.86 1.88 -4.82
N LEU A 162 -6.84 1.63 -5.68
CA LEU A 162 -7.88 0.63 -5.42
C LEU A 162 -7.28 -0.79 -5.36
N ALA A 163 -6.44 -1.15 -6.32
CA ALA A 163 -5.74 -2.42 -6.33
C ALA A 163 -4.73 -2.56 -5.18
N LEU A 164 -4.10 -1.45 -4.78
CA LEU A 164 -3.25 -1.40 -3.59
C LEU A 164 -4.07 -1.66 -2.33
N TYR A 165 -5.22 -1.00 -2.17
CA TYR A 165 -6.12 -1.21 -1.05
C TYR A 165 -6.59 -2.66 -0.96
N ARG A 166 -7.00 -3.27 -2.08
CA ARG A 166 -7.39 -4.69 -2.14
C ARG A 166 -6.32 -5.64 -1.58
N ARG A 167 -5.05 -5.36 -1.82
CA ARG A 167 -3.94 -6.14 -1.25
C ARG A 167 -3.72 -5.87 0.24
N LEU A 168 -3.70 -4.59 0.62
CA LEU A 168 -3.43 -4.20 2.00
C LEU A 168 -4.55 -4.69 2.95
N ARG A 169 -5.82 -4.66 2.52
CA ARG A 169 -6.95 -5.16 3.32
C ARG A 169 -6.93 -6.68 3.50
N GLU A 170 -6.46 -7.45 2.50
CA GLU A 170 -6.31 -8.91 2.62
C GLU A 170 -5.19 -9.26 3.61
N ARG A 171 -4.07 -8.53 3.54
CA ARG A 171 -2.94 -8.69 4.48
C ARG A 171 -3.33 -8.29 5.91
N GLN A 172 -4.20 -7.28 6.05
CA GLN A 172 -4.54 -6.73 7.34
C GLN A 172 -6.02 -6.37 7.44
N PRO A 173 -6.89 -7.37 7.68
CA PRO A 173 -8.30 -7.12 7.93
C PRO A 173 -8.46 -6.31 9.22
N VAL A 174 -9.21 -5.21 9.16
CA VAL A 174 -9.48 -4.31 10.26
C VAL A 174 -10.93 -3.81 10.24
N ARG A 175 -11.43 -3.41 11.40
CA ARG A 175 -12.79 -2.87 11.57
C ARG A 175 -12.96 -1.43 11.06
N TYR A 176 -11.87 -0.68 10.95
CA TYR A 176 -11.89 0.74 10.57
C TYR A 176 -11.05 1.01 9.31
N GLY A 177 -11.19 0.15 8.30
CA GLY A 177 -10.59 0.35 6.99
C GLY A 177 -11.22 1.53 6.26
N ALA A 178 -10.46 2.20 5.40
CA ALA A 178 -10.99 3.25 4.54
C ALA A 178 -10.28 3.32 3.18
N LEU A 179 -11.06 3.47 2.11
CA LEU A 179 -10.59 3.83 0.78
C LEU A 179 -11.35 5.07 0.31
N ILE A 180 -10.66 6.20 0.21
CA ILE A 180 -11.28 7.49 -0.12
C ILE A 180 -10.61 8.06 -1.36
N ALA A 181 -11.37 8.20 -2.45
CA ALA A 181 -10.98 8.99 -3.61
C ALA A 181 -11.40 10.44 -3.35
N LEU A 182 -10.43 11.30 -3.06
CA LEU A 182 -10.69 12.71 -2.74
C LEU A 182 -11.01 13.52 -4.00
N PRO A 183 -11.78 14.62 -3.86
CA PRO A 183 -11.80 15.67 -4.85
C PRO A 183 -10.38 16.13 -5.18
N GLY A 184 -10.08 16.35 -6.47
CA GLY A 184 -8.74 16.75 -6.92
C GLY A 184 -7.78 15.58 -7.18
N GLY A 185 -8.23 14.33 -7.04
CA GLY A 185 -7.50 13.15 -7.53
C GLY A 185 -6.51 12.51 -6.54
N ALA A 186 -6.36 13.09 -5.34
CA ALA A 186 -5.63 12.46 -4.23
C ALA A 186 -6.44 11.30 -3.62
N TRP A 187 -5.77 10.40 -2.89
CA TRP A 187 -6.41 9.23 -2.27
C TRP A 187 -5.96 9.04 -0.83
N ILE A 188 -6.86 8.48 -0.02
CA ILE A 188 -6.54 7.96 1.31
C ILE A 188 -6.80 6.45 1.29
N VAL A 189 -5.82 5.69 1.77
CA VAL A 189 -5.88 4.23 1.90
C VAL A 189 -5.53 3.88 3.35
N SER A 190 -6.50 3.41 4.12
CA SER A 190 -6.35 3.18 5.57
C SER A 190 -6.70 1.75 5.95
N CYS A 191 -5.84 1.13 6.75
CA CYS A 191 -6.09 -0.14 7.42
C CYS A 191 -5.96 0.06 8.94
N SER A 192 -6.74 1.01 9.50
CA SER A 192 -6.67 1.34 10.92
C SER A 192 -7.38 0.30 11.81
N PRO A 193 -6.72 -0.22 12.86
CA PRO A 193 -7.34 -1.08 13.86
C PRO A 193 -7.91 -0.31 15.07
N GLU A 194 -7.53 0.96 15.29
CA GLU A 194 -7.81 1.65 16.56
C GLU A 194 -9.07 2.52 16.48
N LEU A 195 -10.00 2.28 17.40
CA LEU A 195 -11.12 3.19 17.63
C LEU A 195 -10.65 4.39 18.43
N PHE A 196 -10.75 5.58 17.85
CA PHE A 196 -10.58 6.82 18.60
C PHE A 196 -11.77 7.02 19.53
N VAL A 197 -12.97 7.17 18.96
CA VAL A 197 -14.20 7.34 19.73
C VAL A 197 -15.43 7.03 18.86
N GLU A 198 -16.43 6.35 19.41
CA GLU A 198 -17.74 6.19 18.79
C GLU A 198 -18.84 6.58 19.77
N ARG A 199 -19.92 7.12 19.23
CA ARG A 199 -21.19 7.28 19.92
C ARG A 199 -22.25 6.46 19.20
N HIS A 200 -22.93 5.62 19.96
CA HIS A 200 -24.15 4.95 19.51
C HIS A 200 -25.27 5.18 20.54
N GLY A 201 -26.26 5.98 20.16
CA GLY A 201 -27.32 6.43 21.04
C GLY A 201 -26.76 7.16 22.27
N ASP A 202 -26.96 6.57 23.44
CA ASP A 202 -26.55 7.14 24.73
C ASP A 202 -25.16 6.68 25.20
N VAL A 203 -24.46 5.84 24.44
CA VAL A 203 -23.16 5.29 24.85
C VAL A 203 -22.04 5.92 24.01
N LEU A 204 -21.10 6.53 24.70
CA LEU A 204 -19.81 6.94 24.16
C LEU A 204 -18.76 5.86 24.51
N ARG A 205 -17.98 5.42 23.53
CA ARG A 205 -16.96 4.38 23.69
C ARG A 205 -15.65 4.79 23.04
N ALA A 206 -14.55 4.51 23.72
CA ALA A 206 -13.20 4.57 23.18
C ALA A 206 -12.48 3.24 23.45
N ARG A 207 -11.61 2.81 22.54
CA ARG A 207 -10.87 1.55 22.68
C ARG A 207 -9.38 1.74 22.40
N PRO A 208 -8.61 2.28 23.36
CA PRO A 208 -7.17 2.42 23.18
C PRO A 208 -6.50 1.07 23.00
N MET A 209 -5.41 1.08 22.25
CA MET A 209 -4.53 -0.08 22.07
C MET A 209 -3.09 0.26 22.43
N LYS A 210 -2.49 -0.54 23.31
CA LYS A 210 -1.07 -0.48 23.69
C LYS A 210 -0.59 -1.87 24.04
N GLY A 211 0.62 -2.18 23.58
CA GLY A 211 1.25 -3.49 23.67
C GLY A 211 0.97 -4.36 22.46
N THR A 212 2.05 -4.81 21.84
CA THR A 212 2.03 -5.57 20.59
C THR A 212 3.01 -6.73 20.70
N ALA A 213 2.60 -7.91 20.26
CA ALA A 213 3.49 -9.06 20.14
C ALA A 213 3.35 -9.68 18.74
N PRO A 214 4.41 -10.22 18.12
CA PRO A 214 4.31 -10.87 16.82
C PRO A 214 3.45 -12.14 16.90
N ARG A 215 2.73 -12.47 15.82
CA ARG A 215 2.09 -13.78 15.65
C ARG A 215 3.13 -14.83 15.30
N SER A 216 2.89 -16.07 15.72
CA SER A 216 3.68 -17.24 15.30
C SER A 216 2.85 -18.20 14.46
N ALA A 217 3.51 -18.90 13.54
CA ALA A 217 2.90 -20.00 12.80
C ALA A 217 2.78 -21.29 13.64
N ASP A 218 3.61 -21.48 14.67
CA ASP A 218 3.42 -22.56 15.66
C ASP A 218 2.33 -22.12 16.67
N PRO A 219 1.19 -22.83 16.77
CA PRO A 219 0.11 -22.47 17.67
C PRO A 219 0.50 -22.38 19.16
N ARG A 220 1.52 -23.13 19.59
CA ARG A 220 1.99 -23.10 20.99
C ARG A 220 2.76 -21.82 21.27
N ASP A 221 3.67 -21.45 20.37
CA ASP A 221 4.44 -20.22 20.48
C ASP A 221 3.52 -19.00 20.34
N ASP A 222 2.51 -19.08 19.46
CA ASP A 222 1.52 -18.02 19.28
C ASP A 222 0.67 -17.80 20.54
N ALA A 223 0.21 -18.89 21.17
CA ALA A 223 -0.51 -18.83 22.44
C ALA A 223 0.38 -18.33 23.60
N ALA A 224 1.66 -18.72 23.62
CA ALA A 224 2.62 -18.25 24.61
C ALA A 224 2.89 -16.74 24.46
N ALA A 225 3.00 -16.24 23.22
CA ALA A 225 3.15 -14.81 22.93
C ALA A 225 1.92 -14.01 23.41
N ALA A 226 0.71 -14.50 23.16
CA ALA A 226 -0.53 -13.88 23.65
C ALA A 226 -0.59 -13.85 25.19
N ALA A 227 -0.25 -14.97 25.83
CA ALA A 227 -0.23 -15.07 27.29
C ALA A 227 0.85 -14.18 27.92
N PHE A 228 2.02 -14.07 27.29
CA PHE A 228 3.08 -13.14 27.68
C PHE A 228 2.56 -11.71 27.60
N LEU A 229 2.03 -11.29 26.45
CA LEU A 229 1.50 -9.93 26.27
C LEU A 229 0.43 -9.59 27.30
N ALA A 230 -0.50 -10.52 27.57
CA ALA A 230 -1.58 -10.33 28.55
C ALA A 230 -1.07 -10.12 29.99
N ASN A 231 0.09 -10.69 30.34
CA ASN A 231 0.61 -10.70 31.71
C ASN A 231 1.84 -9.82 31.90
N ASP A 232 2.42 -9.29 30.83
CA ASP A 232 3.64 -8.49 30.88
C ASP A 232 3.41 -7.18 31.68
N PRO A 233 4.18 -6.94 32.76
CA PRO A 233 3.99 -5.76 33.60
C PRO A 233 4.18 -4.44 32.87
N LYS A 234 5.13 -4.35 31.92
CA LYS A 234 5.40 -3.12 31.15
C LYS A 234 4.20 -2.77 30.27
N ASN A 235 3.75 -3.71 29.44
CA ASN A 235 2.61 -3.52 28.54
C ASN A 235 1.32 -3.15 29.30
N ARG A 236 1.07 -3.80 30.44
CA ARG A 236 -0.09 -3.46 31.29
C ARG A 236 0.02 -2.08 31.90
N ALA A 237 1.21 -1.67 32.37
CA ALA A 237 1.42 -0.34 32.91
C ALA A 237 1.15 0.75 31.86
N GLU A 238 1.71 0.62 30.66
CA GLU A 238 1.46 1.52 29.53
C GLU A 238 -0.03 1.60 29.18
N ASN A 239 -0.70 0.43 29.12
CA ASN A 239 -2.12 0.39 28.81
C ASN A 239 -2.99 1.08 29.88
N VAL A 240 -2.72 0.85 31.18
CA VAL A 240 -3.42 1.54 32.28
C VAL A 240 -3.23 3.05 32.20
N MET A 241 -2.01 3.53 31.94
CA MET A 241 -1.73 4.96 31.80
C MET A 241 -2.59 5.60 30.70
N ILE A 242 -2.71 4.93 29.55
CA ILE A 242 -3.57 5.41 28.45
C ILE A 242 -5.06 5.33 28.80
N VAL A 243 -5.50 4.27 29.46
CA VAL A 243 -6.89 4.13 29.90
C VAL A 243 -7.27 5.26 30.85
N ASP A 244 -6.41 5.61 31.81
CA ASP A 244 -6.69 6.70 32.73
C ASP A 244 -6.74 8.06 32.03
N LEU A 245 -5.84 8.30 31.07
CA LEU A 245 -5.90 9.49 30.22
C LEU A 245 -7.22 9.58 29.45
N LEU A 246 -7.65 8.49 28.80
CA LEU A 246 -8.91 8.51 28.04
C LEU A 246 -10.13 8.60 28.95
N ARG A 247 -10.10 7.97 30.12
CA ARG A 247 -11.16 8.10 31.14
C ARG A 247 -11.31 9.57 31.56
N ASN A 248 -10.19 10.28 31.77
CA ASN A 248 -10.19 11.71 32.07
C ASN A 248 -10.75 12.54 30.91
N ASP A 249 -10.28 12.32 29.69
CA ASP A 249 -10.74 13.05 28.50
C ASP A 249 -12.25 12.83 28.25
N VAL A 250 -12.71 11.59 28.28
CA VAL A 250 -14.12 11.20 28.11
C VAL A 250 -15.01 11.83 29.19
N SER A 251 -14.53 11.95 30.43
CA SER A 251 -15.32 12.53 31.53
C SER A 251 -15.78 13.97 31.29
N ARG A 252 -15.06 14.73 30.44
CA ARG A 252 -15.38 16.14 30.11
C ARG A 252 -16.71 16.30 29.35
N ILE A 253 -17.14 15.23 28.65
CA ILE A 253 -18.35 15.20 27.82
C ILE A 253 -19.30 14.06 28.18
N ALA A 254 -19.04 13.36 29.28
CA ALA A 254 -19.88 12.30 29.81
C ALA A 254 -20.91 12.83 30.82
N ARG A 255 -22.02 12.11 30.98
CA ARG A 255 -22.90 12.27 32.15
C ARG A 255 -22.11 11.91 33.41
N THR A 256 -22.20 12.75 34.44
CA THR A 256 -21.47 12.56 35.71
C THR A 256 -21.70 11.17 36.28
N GLY A 257 -20.61 10.50 36.70
CA GLY A 257 -20.66 9.18 37.34
C GLY A 257 -20.89 7.99 36.40
N THR A 258 -20.93 8.20 35.08
CA THR A 258 -21.20 7.11 34.11
C THR A 258 -19.95 6.51 33.47
N VAL A 259 -18.77 7.12 33.65
CA VAL A 259 -17.53 6.64 33.07
C VAL A 259 -17.12 5.31 33.72
N ARG A 260 -16.93 4.27 32.91
CA ARG A 260 -16.57 2.92 33.34
C ARG A 260 -15.56 2.28 32.38
N VAL A 261 -14.86 1.27 32.87
CA VAL A 261 -13.87 0.50 32.09
C VAL A 261 -14.29 -0.97 32.09
N PRO A 262 -15.23 -1.38 31.20
CA PRO A 262 -15.82 -2.71 31.25
C PRO A 262 -14.84 -3.84 30.87
N ALA A 263 -13.76 -3.53 30.16
CA ALA A 263 -12.74 -4.49 29.77
C ALA A 263 -11.35 -3.84 29.84
N LEU A 264 -10.41 -4.53 30.49
CA LEU A 264 -9.00 -4.14 30.61
C LEU A 264 -8.12 -5.28 30.09
N PHE A 265 -7.09 -4.92 29.33
CA PHE A 265 -6.04 -5.83 28.85
C PHE A 265 -6.55 -6.98 27.97
N SER A 266 -7.59 -6.74 27.17
CA SER A 266 -8.09 -7.71 26.21
C SER A 266 -7.08 -7.89 25.08
N VAL A 267 -6.53 -9.11 24.94
CA VAL A 267 -5.61 -9.44 23.85
C VAL A 267 -6.41 -9.94 22.65
N GLU A 268 -6.29 -9.24 21.53
CA GLU A 268 -7.01 -9.49 20.30
C GLU A 268 -6.07 -9.97 19.18
N PRO A 269 -6.48 -10.98 18.39
CA PRO A 269 -5.71 -11.44 17.25
C PRO A 269 -5.85 -10.50 16.05
N TYR A 270 -4.72 -10.03 15.52
CA TYR A 270 -4.61 -9.51 14.15
C TYR A 270 -3.75 -10.46 13.31
N ALA A 271 -3.67 -10.21 12.00
CA ALA A 271 -3.03 -11.12 11.04
C ALA A 271 -1.54 -11.37 11.35
N SER A 272 -0.77 -10.31 11.65
CA SER A 272 0.68 -10.40 11.92
C SER A 272 1.05 -10.14 13.37
N VAL A 273 0.14 -9.61 14.18
CA VAL A 273 0.40 -9.27 15.59
C VAL A 273 -0.77 -9.61 16.52
N TRP A 274 -0.46 -9.87 17.78
CA TRP A 274 -1.37 -9.74 18.91
C TRP A 274 -1.39 -8.28 19.37
N GLN A 275 -2.58 -7.78 19.72
CA GLN A 275 -2.74 -6.42 20.21
C GLN A 275 -3.51 -6.42 21.52
N MET A 276 -2.97 -5.73 22.54
CA MET A 276 -3.72 -5.48 23.76
C MET A 276 -4.57 -4.22 23.62
N THR A 277 -5.85 -4.35 23.97
CA THR A 277 -6.87 -3.30 23.94
C THR A 277 -7.58 -3.19 25.29
N SER A 278 -8.09 -2.01 25.59
CA SER A 278 -8.97 -1.76 26.73
C SER A 278 -10.18 -0.97 26.27
N THR A 279 -11.29 -1.05 26.98
CA THR A 279 -12.53 -0.35 26.61
C THR A 279 -12.91 0.64 27.69
N VAL A 280 -13.12 1.90 27.29
CA VAL A 280 -13.68 2.96 28.14
C VAL A 280 -15.07 3.30 27.60
N GLU A 281 -16.07 3.28 28.45
CA GLU A 281 -17.44 3.68 28.11
C GLU A 281 -17.95 4.76 29.05
N ALA A 282 -18.83 5.61 28.53
CA ALA A 282 -19.56 6.57 29.34
C ALA A 282 -20.95 6.87 28.75
N GLY A 283 -21.85 7.36 29.59
CA GLY A 283 -23.13 7.90 29.13
C GLY A 283 -22.92 9.24 28.44
N TRP A 284 -23.46 9.42 27.23
CA TRP A 284 -23.39 10.65 26.47
C TRP A 284 -24.11 11.80 27.18
N ARG A 285 -23.46 12.94 27.36
CA ARG A 285 -24.11 14.12 27.97
C ARG A 285 -25.00 14.83 26.95
N ASP A 286 -26.29 14.96 27.30
CA ASP A 286 -27.28 15.64 26.48
C ASP A 286 -26.87 17.09 26.16
N GLY A 287 -27.27 17.57 24.97
CA GLY A 287 -26.89 18.89 24.48
C GLY A 287 -25.44 19.03 24.02
N THR A 288 -24.59 18.00 24.15
CA THR A 288 -23.22 18.05 23.65
C THR A 288 -23.19 18.02 22.11
N SER A 289 -22.47 18.96 21.49
CA SER A 289 -22.27 19.01 20.03
C SER A 289 -21.05 18.20 19.57
N PHE A 290 -20.93 17.96 18.26
CA PHE A 290 -19.75 17.28 17.70
C PHE A 290 -18.49 18.15 17.87
N ALA A 291 -18.61 19.46 17.69
CA ALA A 291 -17.54 20.43 17.97
C ALA A 291 -17.05 20.36 19.43
N GLN A 292 -17.96 20.27 20.40
CA GLN A 292 -17.60 20.12 21.82
C GLN A 292 -16.89 18.79 22.10
N MET A 293 -17.31 17.71 21.44
CA MET A 293 -16.61 16.42 21.51
C MET A 293 -15.18 16.53 20.98
N LEU A 294 -14.97 17.14 19.81
CA LEU A 294 -13.64 17.33 19.24
C LEU A 294 -12.74 18.16 20.16
N ARG A 295 -13.24 19.26 20.74
CA ARG A 295 -12.47 20.06 21.71
C ARG A 295 -12.06 19.28 22.95
N ALA A 296 -12.90 18.35 23.39
CA ALA A 296 -12.60 17.55 24.56
C ALA A 296 -11.57 16.46 24.27
N LEU A 297 -11.68 15.78 23.12
CA LEU A 297 -11.01 14.51 22.86
C LEU A 297 -9.89 14.59 21.80
N PHE A 298 -9.98 15.49 20.81
CA PHE A 298 -9.08 15.53 19.64
C PHE A 298 -7.87 16.45 19.87
N PRO A 299 -6.63 16.05 19.50
CA PRO A 299 -6.25 14.74 18.94
C PRO A 299 -6.26 13.65 20.02
N CYS A 300 -6.33 12.39 19.57
CA CYS A 300 -6.40 11.25 20.49
C CYS A 300 -5.16 11.21 21.39
N GLY A 301 -5.37 11.18 22.71
CA GLY A 301 -4.26 11.18 23.65
C GLY A 301 -3.45 9.88 23.66
N SER A 302 -4.04 8.74 23.30
CA SER A 302 -3.34 7.43 23.22
C SER A 302 -2.16 7.42 22.24
N ILE A 303 -2.23 8.28 21.21
CA ILE A 303 -1.28 8.37 20.11
C ILE A 303 -0.58 9.75 20.05
N THR A 304 -0.74 10.53 21.12
CA THR A 304 -0.05 11.81 21.34
C THR A 304 0.89 11.69 22.53
N GLY A 305 0.33 11.41 23.71
CA GLY A 305 1.04 11.44 24.98
C GLY A 305 0.35 12.31 26.04
N ALA A 306 0.93 12.35 27.23
CA ALA A 306 0.35 12.97 28.42
C ALA A 306 1.41 13.75 29.23
N PRO A 307 1.08 14.93 29.80
CA PRO A 307 -0.10 15.76 29.55
C PRO A 307 -0.15 16.31 28.12
N LYS A 308 -1.32 16.26 27.47
CA LYS A 308 -1.50 16.51 26.02
C LYS A 308 -0.83 17.81 25.54
N HIS A 309 -1.06 18.93 26.23
CA HIS A 309 -0.58 20.24 25.80
C HIS A 309 0.95 20.34 25.73
N GLY A 310 1.65 19.95 26.81
CA GLY A 310 3.13 19.98 26.85
C GLY A 310 3.74 18.98 25.89
N THR A 311 3.17 17.77 25.81
CA THR A 311 3.66 16.74 24.88
C THR A 311 3.56 17.19 23.41
N MET A 312 2.51 17.90 23.01
CA MET A 312 2.39 18.43 21.65
C MET A 312 3.46 19.49 21.32
N GLN A 313 3.88 20.30 22.29
CA GLN A 313 4.97 21.27 22.08
C GLN A 313 6.31 20.58 21.87
N LEU A 314 6.57 19.51 22.63
CA LEU A 314 7.75 18.68 22.43
C LEU A 314 7.72 18.00 21.06
N ILE A 315 6.58 17.43 20.67
CA ILE A 315 6.38 16.82 19.34
C ILE A 315 6.71 17.81 18.22
N ASP A 316 6.18 19.04 18.29
CA ASP A 316 6.47 20.11 17.32
C ASP A 316 7.97 20.41 17.19
N ALA A 317 8.75 20.19 18.27
CA ALA A 317 10.18 20.46 18.31
C ALA A 317 11.06 19.28 17.85
N ILE A 318 10.62 18.03 18.08
CA ILE A 318 11.43 16.83 17.81
C ILE A 318 11.09 16.14 16.48
N GLU A 319 9.87 16.31 15.96
CA GLU A 319 9.48 15.70 14.69
C GLU A 319 9.88 16.60 13.51
N SER A 320 10.55 16.02 12.50
CA SER A 320 11.07 16.76 11.34
C SER A 320 9.99 17.22 10.35
N THR A 321 8.78 16.69 10.45
CA THR A 321 7.68 16.94 9.52
C THR A 321 6.34 16.91 10.26
N PRO A 322 5.33 17.68 9.82
CA PRO A 322 3.96 17.52 10.29
C PRO A 322 3.45 16.07 10.16
N ARG A 323 2.45 15.72 10.96
CA ARG A 323 1.74 14.44 10.86
C ARG A 323 0.67 14.42 9.79
N GLY A 324 0.03 15.55 9.53
CA GLY A 324 -1.11 15.63 8.64
C GLY A 324 -2.17 14.64 9.09
N LEU A 325 -2.68 13.83 8.16
CA LEU A 325 -3.68 12.82 8.51
C LEU A 325 -3.16 11.74 9.47
N TYR A 326 -1.87 11.44 9.51
CA TYR A 326 -1.35 10.40 10.40
C TYR A 326 -1.57 10.78 11.87
N THR A 327 -2.07 9.85 12.68
CA THR A 327 -2.54 10.08 14.08
C THR A 327 -3.68 11.09 14.21
N GLY A 328 -4.25 11.55 13.10
CA GLY A 328 -5.52 12.25 13.03
C GLY A 328 -6.72 11.30 13.16
N ALA A 329 -7.83 11.63 12.50
CA ALA A 329 -9.05 10.83 12.57
C ALA A 329 -9.70 10.60 11.19
N ILE A 330 -10.26 9.40 10.99
CA ILE A 330 -11.12 9.06 9.85
C ILE A 330 -12.40 8.42 10.37
N GLY A 331 -13.55 8.81 9.85
CA GLY A 331 -14.81 8.22 10.26
C GLY A 331 -16.05 8.81 9.62
N TRP A 332 -17.18 8.70 10.31
CA TRP A 332 -18.48 9.17 9.84
C TRP A 332 -19.27 9.88 10.94
N LEU A 333 -20.18 10.74 10.52
CA LEU A 333 -21.14 11.46 11.37
C LEU A 333 -22.53 11.36 10.74
N ASP A 334 -23.48 10.78 11.47
CA ASP A 334 -24.87 10.66 11.05
C ASP A 334 -25.69 11.87 11.52
N ALA A 335 -26.86 12.07 10.90
CA ALA A 335 -27.79 13.13 11.30
C ALA A 335 -28.25 12.95 12.75
N PRO A 336 -28.49 14.05 13.50
CA PRO A 336 -29.09 13.96 14.82
C PRO A 336 -30.49 13.30 14.76
N GLY A 337 -30.78 12.37 15.68
CA GLY A 337 -32.07 11.69 15.74
C GLY A 337 -33.21 12.62 16.16
N GLU A 338 -34.43 12.37 15.66
CA GLU A 338 -35.62 13.21 15.91
C GLU A 338 -36.14 13.17 17.37
N SER A 339 -35.70 12.23 18.21
CA SER A 339 -36.37 11.90 19.48
C SER A 339 -35.95 12.71 20.71
N ALA A 340 -35.27 13.85 20.57
CA ALA A 340 -34.99 14.70 21.73
C ALA A 340 -36.26 15.44 22.15
N ALA A 341 -36.82 15.08 23.32
CA ALA A 341 -37.86 15.88 23.96
C ALA A 341 -37.36 17.33 24.12
N PRO A 342 -38.18 18.35 23.80
CA PRO A 342 -37.76 19.74 23.92
C PRO A 342 -37.39 20.05 25.37
N ASP A 343 -36.32 20.82 25.57
CA ASP A 343 -36.02 21.36 26.89
C ASP A 343 -37.08 22.39 27.33
N ALA A 344 -37.00 22.82 28.59
CA ALA A 344 -37.93 23.81 29.16
C ALA A 344 -37.89 25.19 28.45
N GLY A 345 -36.95 25.40 27.52
CA GLY A 345 -36.83 26.59 26.66
C GLY A 345 -37.34 26.38 25.23
N GLY A 346 -37.91 25.22 24.90
CA GLY A 346 -38.40 24.89 23.55
C GLY A 346 -37.30 24.56 22.55
N ASN A 347 -36.05 24.38 22.99
CA ASN A 347 -34.94 24.01 22.12
C ASN A 347 -34.91 22.48 21.95
N ARG A 348 -34.98 22.03 20.69
CA ARG A 348 -34.87 20.60 20.32
C ARG A 348 -33.42 20.31 19.96
N ALA A 349 -32.66 19.60 20.80
CA ALA A 349 -31.36 19.09 20.37
C ALA A 349 -30.79 17.97 21.25
N SER A 350 -30.83 16.72 20.77
CA SER A 350 -29.55 16.02 20.67
C SER A 350 -28.82 16.73 19.55
N ALA A 351 -27.82 17.56 19.85
CA ALA A 351 -27.15 18.38 18.83
C ALA A 351 -26.26 17.55 17.89
N CYS A 352 -25.84 16.37 18.35
CA CYS A 352 -24.98 15.45 17.62
C CYS A 352 -25.77 14.19 17.22
N GLY A 353 -25.52 13.65 16.03
CA GLY A 353 -25.95 12.28 15.67
C GLY A 353 -24.96 11.23 16.18
N ASP A 354 -25.21 9.98 15.81
CA ASP A 354 -24.23 8.91 16.01
C ASP A 354 -22.99 9.20 15.18
N PHE A 355 -21.83 8.76 15.66
CA PHE A 355 -20.58 8.90 14.94
C PHE A 355 -19.61 7.79 15.31
N CYS A 356 -18.64 7.55 14.46
CA CYS A 356 -17.50 6.69 14.75
C CYS A 356 -16.27 7.29 14.10
N LEU A 357 -15.24 7.54 14.89
CA LEU A 357 -13.93 8.00 14.45
C LEU A 357 -12.89 6.96 14.84
N SER A 358 -12.07 6.57 13.87
CA SER A 358 -10.86 5.78 14.09
C SER A 358 -9.64 6.69 14.16
N VAL A 359 -8.59 6.24 14.84
CA VAL A 359 -7.28 6.90 14.77
C VAL A 359 -6.68 6.58 13.40
N ALA A 360 -6.21 7.59 12.66
CA ALA A 360 -5.60 7.38 11.35
C ALA A 360 -4.16 6.84 11.47
N ILE A 361 -4.04 5.54 11.71
CA ILE A 361 -2.79 4.78 11.71
C ILE A 361 -2.84 3.67 10.65
N ARG A 362 -1.67 3.25 10.15
CA ARG A 362 -1.59 2.37 8.97
C ARG A 362 -2.39 2.96 7.80
N THR A 363 -2.24 4.28 7.63
CA THR A 363 -2.95 5.11 6.67
C THR A 363 -1.94 5.73 5.71
N LEU A 364 -2.17 5.53 4.42
CA LEU A 364 -1.43 6.11 3.32
C LEU A 364 -2.21 7.31 2.79
N THR A 365 -1.51 8.40 2.54
CA THR A 365 -1.99 9.53 1.75
C THR A 365 -1.27 9.50 0.41
N LEU A 366 -2.03 9.51 -0.69
CA LEU A 366 -1.49 9.38 -2.05
C LEU A 366 -1.81 10.64 -2.84
N GLU A 367 -0.81 11.20 -3.49
CA GLU A 367 -0.96 12.38 -4.34
C GLU A 367 -1.76 12.07 -5.61
N ALA A 368 -2.32 13.11 -6.23
CA ALA A 368 -2.92 13.00 -7.55
C ALA A 368 -1.88 12.55 -8.59
N ALA A 369 -2.33 11.79 -9.60
CA ALA A 369 -1.44 11.32 -10.66
C ALA A 369 -0.76 12.51 -11.37
N GLY A 370 0.58 12.47 -11.49
CA GLY A 370 1.35 13.51 -12.17
C GLY A 370 1.58 14.81 -11.37
N ALA A 371 1.14 14.89 -10.11
CA ALA A 371 1.47 16.01 -9.24
C ALA A 371 2.99 16.08 -8.98
N ARG A 372 3.60 17.23 -9.27
CA ARG A 372 4.95 17.56 -8.80
C ARG A 372 4.80 18.21 -7.43
N SER A 373 5.32 17.58 -6.37
CA SER A 373 5.39 18.16 -5.03
C SER A 373 6.07 19.52 -5.07
N ALA A 374 5.39 20.56 -4.59
CA ALA A 374 6.04 21.78 -4.16
C ALA A 374 6.69 21.49 -2.80
N GLY A 375 8.03 21.44 -2.73
CA GLY A 375 8.75 21.35 -1.45
C GLY A 375 9.73 20.17 -1.26
N ALA A 376 10.13 19.46 -2.31
CA ALA A 376 11.33 18.62 -2.22
C ALA A 376 12.53 19.44 -2.72
N ASP A 377 13.42 19.81 -1.80
CA ASP A 377 14.66 20.52 -2.11
C ASP A 377 15.45 19.83 -3.22
N SER A 378 16.02 20.66 -4.08
CA SER A 378 16.65 20.35 -5.35
C SER A 378 18.05 19.75 -5.22
N ASP A 379 18.25 18.70 -4.41
CA ASP A 379 19.58 18.13 -4.17
C ASP A 379 19.62 16.58 -4.17
N ALA A 380 18.91 15.95 -5.11
CA ALA A 380 19.13 14.55 -5.45
C ALA A 380 19.32 14.38 -6.96
N SER A 381 20.58 14.39 -7.39
CA SER A 381 21.01 13.98 -8.73
C SER A 381 20.84 12.45 -8.90
N GLY A 382 19.62 11.99 -9.10
CA GLY A 382 19.27 10.61 -9.49
C GLY A 382 18.50 10.59 -10.81
N PRO A 383 18.54 9.49 -11.60
CA PRO A 383 18.09 9.49 -12.99
C PRO A 383 16.57 9.68 -13.10
N VAL A 384 16.17 10.85 -13.60
CA VAL A 384 14.78 11.37 -13.75
C VAL A 384 14.00 10.68 -14.90
N ALA A 385 14.33 9.45 -15.29
CA ALA A 385 13.79 8.83 -16.50
C ALA A 385 12.67 7.79 -16.28
N ALA A 386 12.26 7.49 -15.05
CA ALA A 386 11.27 6.41 -14.75
C ALA A 386 10.01 6.85 -13.97
N THR A 387 9.83 8.16 -13.72
CA THR A 387 8.76 8.70 -12.86
C THR A 387 7.47 9.10 -13.61
N ALA A 388 7.43 8.97 -14.94
CA ALA A 388 6.22 9.26 -15.71
C ALA A 388 5.13 8.22 -15.40
N GLY A 389 4.09 8.63 -14.66
CA GLY A 389 2.91 7.82 -14.35
C GLY A 389 2.83 7.21 -12.94
N ARG A 390 3.83 7.42 -12.08
CA ARG A 390 3.80 6.93 -10.68
C ARG A 390 3.18 7.98 -9.75
N ARG A 391 2.38 7.52 -8.79
CA ARG A 391 1.86 8.39 -7.70
C ARG A 391 2.83 8.33 -6.53
N ARG A 392 3.10 9.48 -5.91
CA ARG A 392 3.81 9.51 -4.62
C ARG A 392 2.81 9.30 -3.48
N GLY A 393 3.30 8.66 -2.43
CA GLY A 393 2.53 8.45 -1.22
C GLY A 393 3.39 8.63 0.04
N THR A 394 2.69 8.92 1.12
CA THR A 394 3.27 9.08 2.45
C THR A 394 2.46 8.28 3.47
N MET A 395 3.15 7.68 4.43
CA MET A 395 2.57 6.96 5.55
C MET A 395 3.36 7.26 6.82
N GLY A 396 2.68 7.52 7.92
CA GLY A 396 3.36 7.68 9.20
C GLY A 396 3.60 6.36 9.92
N VAL A 397 4.69 6.32 10.68
CA VAL A 397 5.02 5.25 11.62
C VAL A 397 5.56 5.87 12.90
N GLY A 398 5.47 5.16 14.01
CA GLY A 398 5.92 5.68 15.29
C GLY A 398 5.79 4.68 16.44
N ALA A 399 6.25 5.13 17.59
CA ALA A 399 6.31 4.36 18.82
C ALA A 399 5.94 5.21 20.03
N GLY A 400 5.33 4.57 21.03
CA GLY A 400 5.00 5.19 22.31
C GLY A 400 6.21 5.10 23.23
N ILE A 401 6.87 6.21 23.49
CA ILE A 401 8.09 6.26 24.27
C ILE A 401 7.76 6.53 25.73
N VAL A 402 8.23 5.66 26.61
CA VAL A 402 8.19 5.79 28.07
C VAL A 402 9.61 5.83 28.62
N LEU A 403 9.77 6.04 29.93
CA LEU A 403 11.10 6.23 30.53
C LEU A 403 12.04 5.04 30.34
N ASP A 404 11.48 3.82 30.28
CA ASP A 404 12.21 2.56 30.10
C ASP A 404 12.32 2.13 28.62
N SER A 405 11.95 2.99 27.67
CA SER A 405 12.09 2.71 26.24
C SER A 405 13.56 2.71 25.82
N VAL A 406 13.89 1.83 24.87
CA VAL A 406 15.25 1.71 24.30
C VAL A 406 15.18 2.04 22.82
N ALA A 407 15.90 3.08 22.39
CA ALA A 407 15.79 3.60 21.03
C ALA A 407 15.99 2.53 19.92
N ALA A 408 16.88 1.56 20.14
CA ALA A 408 17.06 0.44 19.20
C ALA A 408 15.82 -0.45 19.07
N ASP A 409 15.16 -0.76 20.17
CA ASP A 409 13.95 -1.59 20.19
C ASP A 409 12.78 -0.83 19.58
N GLU A 410 12.62 0.45 19.90
CA GLU A 410 11.56 1.32 19.36
C GLU A 410 11.72 1.52 17.84
N TYR A 411 12.96 1.62 17.35
CA TYR A 411 13.23 1.69 15.91
C TYR A 411 12.87 0.37 15.22
N ALA A 412 13.20 -0.78 15.83
CA ALA A 412 12.84 -2.10 15.31
C ALA A 412 11.31 -2.30 15.32
N GLU A 413 10.60 -1.80 16.33
CA GLU A 413 9.14 -1.79 16.38
C GLU A 413 8.55 -0.94 15.26
N CYS A 414 9.12 0.23 14.97
CA CYS A 414 8.68 1.06 13.84
C CYS A 414 8.86 0.33 12.50
N ASP A 415 9.94 -0.44 12.34
CA ASP A 415 10.17 -1.27 11.15
C ASP A 415 9.17 -2.43 11.05
N LEU A 416 8.86 -3.09 12.16
CA LEU A 416 7.81 -4.12 12.21
C LEU A 416 6.44 -3.53 11.81
N LYS A 417 6.11 -2.34 12.31
CA LYS A 417 4.89 -1.63 11.91
C LYS A 417 4.89 -1.22 10.45
N ALA A 418 6.05 -0.93 9.85
CA ALA A 418 6.16 -0.59 8.43
C ALA A 418 5.95 -1.79 7.49
N GLN A 419 6.17 -3.02 7.97
CA GLN A 419 6.07 -4.24 7.14
C GLN A 419 4.69 -4.50 6.53
N PHE A 420 3.61 -3.91 7.06
CA PHE A 420 2.31 -4.03 6.38
C PHE A 420 2.35 -3.40 4.97
N LEU A 421 3.18 -2.37 4.79
CA LEU A 421 3.38 -1.65 3.54
C LEU A 421 4.57 -2.19 2.74
N THR A 422 5.75 -2.32 3.37
CA THR A 422 6.99 -2.65 2.64
C THR A 422 7.01 -4.07 2.09
N ASP A 423 6.34 -4.99 2.79
CA ASP A 423 6.34 -6.42 2.48
C ASP A 423 5.03 -6.84 1.81
N ALA A 424 4.22 -5.86 1.38
CA ALA A 424 3.03 -6.10 0.59
C ALA A 424 3.42 -6.73 -0.76
N ASP A 425 3.04 -7.99 -0.94
CA ASP A 425 3.29 -8.76 -2.16
C ASP A 425 2.45 -8.18 -3.32
N PRO A 426 3.08 -7.76 -4.42
CA PRO A 426 2.33 -7.26 -5.58
C PRO A 426 1.57 -8.35 -6.36
N GLY A 427 1.73 -9.62 -5.99
CA GLY A 427 1.08 -10.78 -6.61
C GLY A 427 1.91 -11.40 -7.74
N PHE A 428 3.22 -11.19 -7.74
CA PHE A 428 4.14 -11.75 -8.74
C PHE A 428 5.58 -11.84 -8.23
N GLN A 429 6.38 -12.68 -8.89
CA GLN A 429 7.82 -12.78 -8.70
C GLN A 429 8.55 -12.28 -9.94
N LEU A 430 9.76 -11.78 -9.74
CA LEU A 430 10.71 -11.56 -10.84
C LEU A 430 11.41 -12.86 -11.14
N PHE A 431 11.69 -13.16 -12.40
CA PHE A 431 12.39 -14.41 -12.70
C PHE A 431 13.31 -14.32 -13.91
N GLU A 432 14.31 -15.18 -13.91
CA GLU A 432 15.23 -15.41 -15.00
C GLU A 432 15.19 -16.85 -15.48
N THR A 433 15.51 -17.07 -16.74
CA THR A 433 15.71 -18.41 -17.28
C THR A 433 16.85 -18.35 -18.28
N THR A 434 17.88 -19.13 -18.03
CA THR A 434 19.17 -19.02 -18.71
C THR A 434 19.85 -20.38 -18.82
N ALA A 435 20.85 -20.47 -19.70
CA ALA A 435 21.74 -21.61 -19.79
C ALA A 435 22.84 -21.50 -18.74
N ALA A 436 23.14 -22.60 -18.07
CA ALA A 436 24.25 -22.72 -17.14
C ALA A 436 25.06 -23.99 -17.41
N THR A 437 26.37 -23.95 -17.14
CA THR A 437 27.23 -25.13 -17.07
C THR A 437 27.92 -25.17 -15.71
N ARG A 438 28.44 -26.34 -15.32
CA ARG A 438 29.25 -26.46 -14.11
C ARG A 438 30.53 -25.62 -14.17
N ALA A 439 31.16 -25.56 -15.35
CA ALA A 439 32.46 -24.91 -15.55
C ALA A 439 32.35 -23.39 -15.70
N ASP A 440 31.37 -22.91 -16.48
CA ASP A 440 31.28 -21.49 -16.86
C ASP A 440 30.16 -20.74 -16.12
N GLY A 441 29.38 -21.44 -15.29
CA GLY A 441 28.23 -20.89 -14.60
C GLY A 441 27.13 -20.42 -15.55
N ILE A 442 26.42 -19.37 -15.17
CA ILE A 442 25.33 -18.78 -15.96
C ILE A 442 25.88 -17.95 -17.12
N ARG A 443 25.40 -18.21 -18.33
CA ARG A 443 25.67 -17.38 -19.51
C ARG A 443 25.09 -15.97 -19.32
N TYR A 444 25.91 -14.95 -19.59
CA TYR A 444 25.55 -13.52 -19.47
C TYR A 444 25.06 -13.10 -18.08
N LEU A 445 25.64 -13.66 -17.01
CA LEU A 445 25.24 -13.41 -15.62
C LEU A 445 25.05 -11.91 -15.30
N GLU A 446 25.99 -11.06 -15.68
CA GLU A 446 25.91 -9.61 -15.43
C GLU A 446 24.67 -8.95 -16.04
N HIS A 447 24.28 -9.35 -17.25
CA HIS A 447 23.07 -8.82 -17.89
C HIS A 447 21.79 -9.31 -17.18
N HIS A 448 21.79 -10.54 -16.67
CA HIS A 448 20.69 -11.07 -15.87
C HIS A 448 20.55 -10.32 -14.53
N LEU A 449 21.66 -10.16 -13.80
CA LEU A 449 21.68 -9.42 -12.53
C LEU A 449 21.26 -7.96 -12.73
N ALA A 450 21.75 -7.29 -13.78
CA ALA A 450 21.36 -5.93 -14.10
C ALA A 450 19.86 -5.80 -14.43
N ARG A 451 19.27 -6.77 -15.13
CA ARG A 451 17.83 -6.76 -15.42
C ARG A 451 16.98 -7.04 -14.18
N LEU A 452 17.41 -7.99 -13.34
CA LEU A 452 16.79 -8.26 -12.06
C LEU A 452 16.82 -7.02 -11.17
N GLN A 453 17.98 -6.36 -11.03
CA GLN A 453 18.13 -5.11 -10.27
C GLN A 453 17.16 -4.04 -10.76
N ARG A 454 17.14 -3.72 -12.07
CA ARG A 454 16.21 -2.72 -12.62
C ARG A 454 14.76 -3.02 -12.32
N SER A 455 14.38 -4.30 -12.34
CA SER A 455 13.01 -4.73 -12.05
C SER A 455 12.72 -4.70 -10.56
N ALA A 456 13.71 -5.05 -9.73
CA ALA A 456 13.62 -4.99 -8.28
C ALA A 456 13.43 -3.54 -7.82
N ASP A 457 14.22 -2.61 -8.35
CA ASP A 457 14.09 -1.17 -8.07
C ASP A 457 12.70 -0.67 -8.50
N ALA A 458 12.28 -1.02 -9.73
CA ALA A 458 11.01 -0.57 -10.29
C ALA A 458 9.80 -0.96 -9.43
N PHE A 459 9.83 -2.11 -8.77
CA PHE A 459 8.71 -2.63 -7.96
C PHE A 459 9.04 -2.78 -6.47
N GLY A 460 10.17 -2.23 -6.01
CA GLY A 460 10.65 -2.27 -4.64
C GLY A 460 10.93 -3.68 -4.09
N PHE A 461 11.39 -4.64 -4.90
CA PHE A 461 11.83 -5.94 -4.39
C PHE A 461 13.14 -5.78 -3.64
N ARG A 462 13.31 -6.49 -2.52
CA ARG A 462 14.63 -6.62 -1.89
C ARG A 462 15.50 -7.47 -2.81
N PHE A 463 16.69 -6.99 -3.11
CA PHE A 463 17.60 -7.72 -4.00
C PHE A 463 19.05 -7.50 -3.57
N ASP A 464 19.73 -8.60 -3.25
CA ASP A 464 21.16 -8.64 -2.97
C ASP A 464 21.84 -9.43 -4.09
N ALA A 465 22.46 -8.69 -5.02
CA ALA A 465 23.13 -9.28 -6.16
C ALA A 465 24.31 -10.18 -5.75
N ASP A 466 25.02 -9.84 -4.68
CA ASP A 466 26.18 -10.60 -4.23
C ASP A 466 25.78 -11.89 -3.52
N ALA A 467 24.69 -11.87 -2.74
CA ALA A 467 24.09 -13.08 -2.20
C ALA A 467 23.62 -14.01 -3.33
N LEU A 468 22.96 -13.47 -4.34
CA LEU A 468 22.51 -14.26 -5.49
C LEU A 468 23.68 -14.88 -6.26
N ARG A 469 24.79 -14.15 -6.47
CA ARG A 469 26.00 -14.70 -7.09
C ARG A 469 26.51 -15.92 -6.33
N ARG A 470 26.67 -15.80 -5.01
CA ARG A 470 27.14 -16.91 -4.16
C ARG A 470 26.23 -18.13 -4.24
N GLU A 471 24.92 -17.91 -4.27
CA GLU A 471 23.96 -19.02 -4.41
C GLU A 471 24.03 -19.68 -5.79
N ILE A 472 24.15 -18.88 -6.87
CA ILE A 472 24.32 -19.39 -8.24
C ILE A 472 25.60 -20.24 -8.33
N ASP A 473 26.72 -19.76 -7.79
CA ASP A 473 28.00 -20.48 -7.83
C ASP A 473 27.90 -21.82 -7.11
N ALA A 474 27.29 -21.83 -5.93
CA ALA A 474 27.04 -23.06 -5.17
C ALA A 474 26.14 -24.04 -5.95
N ARG A 475 25.10 -23.55 -6.62
CA ARG A 475 24.20 -24.36 -7.45
C ARG A 475 24.89 -24.90 -8.70
N CYS A 476 25.73 -24.12 -9.36
CA CYS A 476 26.50 -24.55 -10.53
C CYS A 476 27.52 -25.63 -10.15
N ALA A 477 28.21 -25.46 -9.02
CA ALA A 477 29.17 -26.44 -8.51
C ALA A 477 28.53 -27.81 -8.17
N ALA A 478 27.24 -27.81 -7.81
CA ALA A 478 26.44 -28.97 -7.47
C ALA A 478 25.73 -29.64 -8.67
N LEU A 479 25.97 -29.19 -9.91
CA LEU A 479 25.38 -29.82 -11.10
C LEU A 479 26.00 -31.19 -11.40
N ASP A 480 25.16 -32.12 -11.88
CA ASP A 480 25.55 -33.49 -12.22
C ASP A 480 26.22 -33.58 -13.60
N GLY A 481 27.55 -33.42 -13.63
CA GLY A 481 28.35 -33.51 -14.85
C GLY A 481 28.44 -32.20 -15.63
N ASP A 482 29.03 -32.25 -16.82
CA ASP A 482 29.47 -31.06 -17.57
C ASP A 482 28.50 -30.65 -18.69
N GLY A 483 27.29 -31.20 -18.69
CA GLY A 483 26.24 -30.86 -19.65
C GLY A 483 25.70 -29.43 -19.47
N ALA A 484 24.95 -28.96 -20.46
CA ALA A 484 24.21 -27.70 -20.35
C ALA A 484 22.93 -27.89 -19.53
N TYR A 485 22.64 -26.95 -18.64
CA TYR A 485 21.44 -26.91 -17.81
C TYR A 485 20.59 -25.69 -18.14
N ARG A 486 19.27 -25.87 -18.08
CA ARG A 486 18.33 -24.77 -17.91
C ARG A 486 18.32 -24.41 -16.42
N MET A 487 18.70 -23.20 -16.10
CA MET A 487 18.57 -22.64 -14.75
C MET A 487 17.46 -21.59 -14.73
N LYS A 488 16.54 -21.71 -13.76
CA LYS A 488 15.50 -20.72 -13.47
C LYS A 488 15.79 -20.12 -12.11
N LEU A 489 15.85 -18.79 -12.06
CA LEU A 489 15.99 -18.00 -10.83
C LEU A 489 14.64 -17.30 -10.60
N ALA A 490 14.03 -17.42 -9.44
CA ALA A 490 12.82 -16.68 -9.07
C ALA A 490 13.09 -15.87 -7.81
N LEU A 491 12.82 -14.57 -7.86
CA LEU A 491 13.01 -13.61 -6.78
C LEU A 491 11.63 -13.16 -6.28
N ALA A 492 11.36 -13.43 -5.00
CA ALA A 492 10.19 -12.94 -4.29
C ALA A 492 10.39 -11.51 -3.77
N LYS A 493 9.29 -10.84 -3.42
CA LYS A 493 9.26 -9.42 -2.97
C LYS A 493 10.16 -9.16 -1.76
N ASP A 494 10.22 -10.12 -0.84
CA ASP A 494 11.01 -10.08 0.39
C ASP A 494 12.51 -10.35 0.19
N GLY A 495 12.93 -10.68 -1.03
CA GLY A 495 14.30 -11.01 -1.39
C GLY A 495 14.62 -12.50 -1.36
N THR A 496 13.66 -13.36 -1.02
CA THR A 496 13.84 -14.81 -1.10
C THR A 496 14.07 -15.22 -2.56
N VAL A 497 15.11 -16.02 -2.79
CA VAL A 497 15.44 -16.56 -4.11
C VAL A 497 15.22 -18.07 -4.14
N GLU A 498 14.62 -18.55 -5.23
CA GLU A 498 14.54 -19.97 -5.58
C GLU A 498 15.33 -20.23 -6.87
N ILE A 499 16.28 -21.18 -6.82
CA ILE A 499 17.07 -21.62 -7.97
C ILE A 499 16.73 -23.07 -8.32
N VAL A 500 16.20 -23.28 -9.52
CA VAL A 500 15.88 -24.60 -10.06
C VAL A 500 16.72 -24.86 -11.31
N ALA A 501 17.42 -25.99 -11.34
CA ALA A 501 18.21 -26.43 -12.49
C ALA A 501 17.71 -27.76 -13.04
N ALA A 502 17.68 -27.90 -14.37
CA ALA A 502 17.36 -29.15 -15.05
C ALA A 502 18.21 -29.30 -16.32
N PRO A 503 18.59 -30.52 -16.72
CA PRO A 503 19.33 -30.74 -17.97
C PRO A 503 18.64 -30.11 -19.17
N LEU A 504 19.40 -29.40 -20.00
CA LEU A 504 18.88 -28.70 -21.17
C LEU A 504 18.66 -29.69 -22.32
N LYS A 505 17.39 -29.99 -22.61
CA LYS A 505 17.04 -30.86 -23.76
C LYS A 505 17.49 -30.22 -25.09
N PRO A 506 18.08 -30.96 -26.04
CA PRO A 506 18.42 -30.41 -27.35
C PRO A 506 17.17 -29.98 -28.14
N LEU A 507 17.33 -29.02 -29.05
CA LEU A 507 16.31 -28.67 -30.03
C LEU A 507 16.51 -29.49 -31.32
N PRO A 508 15.46 -29.71 -32.13
CA PRO A 508 15.62 -30.28 -33.47
C PRO A 508 16.57 -29.43 -34.33
N VAL A 509 17.23 -30.09 -35.29
CA VAL A 509 18.12 -29.41 -36.25
C VAL A 509 17.28 -28.65 -37.27
N GLY A 510 17.64 -27.38 -37.52
CA GLY A 510 16.97 -26.51 -38.50
C GLY A 510 16.29 -25.31 -37.85
N PRO A 511 15.65 -24.45 -38.66
CA PRO A 511 14.94 -23.28 -38.15
C PRO A 511 13.71 -23.69 -37.34
N VAL A 512 13.39 -22.90 -36.32
CA VAL A 512 12.20 -23.10 -35.50
C VAL A 512 10.97 -22.46 -36.14
N GLY A 513 9.83 -23.14 -36.09
CA GLY A 513 8.56 -22.57 -36.55
C GLY A 513 8.00 -21.56 -35.57
N VAL A 514 7.43 -20.45 -36.04
CA VAL A 514 6.75 -19.46 -35.21
C VAL A 514 5.37 -19.12 -35.80
N LEU A 515 4.37 -18.93 -34.94
CA LEU A 515 3.01 -18.57 -35.36
C LEU A 515 2.65 -17.14 -34.92
N LEU A 516 1.54 -16.59 -35.43
CA LEU A 516 0.98 -15.33 -34.95
C LEU A 516 -0.10 -15.58 -33.91
N ALA A 517 0.10 -15.07 -32.70
CA ALA A 517 -0.86 -15.25 -31.60
C ALA A 517 -2.26 -14.73 -31.97
N SER A 518 -2.35 -13.66 -32.76
CA SER A 518 -3.62 -13.09 -33.25
C SER A 518 -4.42 -14.06 -34.14
N ALA A 519 -3.77 -15.01 -34.82
CA ALA A 519 -4.44 -16.04 -35.63
C ALA A 519 -5.00 -17.19 -34.78
N HIS A 520 -4.59 -17.29 -33.50
CA HIS A 520 -4.98 -18.36 -32.58
C HIS A 520 -5.77 -17.85 -31.37
N GLY A 521 -6.48 -16.73 -31.52
CA GLY A 521 -7.41 -16.23 -30.50
C GLY A 521 -6.75 -15.59 -29.28
N PHE A 522 -5.50 -15.13 -29.40
CA PHE A 522 -4.86 -14.30 -28.36
C PHE A 522 -5.21 -12.82 -28.58
N ALA A 523 -5.57 -12.15 -27.49
CA ALA A 523 -5.85 -10.72 -27.51
C ALA A 523 -4.57 -9.90 -27.78
N PRO A 524 -4.69 -8.71 -28.38
CA PRO A 524 -3.55 -7.81 -28.53
C PRO A 524 -2.94 -7.43 -27.18
N THR A 525 -1.61 -7.35 -27.12
CA THR A 525 -0.90 -6.80 -25.96
C THR A 525 -1.14 -5.28 -25.87
N ARG A 526 -0.90 -4.68 -24.69
CA ARG A 526 -1.03 -3.23 -24.49
C ARG A 526 0.34 -2.62 -24.32
N ALA A 527 0.80 -1.83 -25.28
CA ALA A 527 2.15 -1.27 -25.25
C ALA A 527 2.43 -0.36 -24.05
N GLY A 528 1.39 0.23 -23.44
CA GLY A 528 1.49 1.02 -22.20
C GLY A 528 1.56 0.19 -20.91
N ASP A 529 1.47 -1.14 -20.97
CA ASP A 529 1.60 -1.99 -19.79
C ASP A 529 3.07 -2.07 -19.34
N ALA A 530 3.38 -1.40 -18.23
CA ALA A 530 4.72 -1.34 -17.67
C ALA A 530 5.30 -2.72 -17.35
N LEU A 531 4.46 -3.73 -17.07
CA LEU A 531 4.93 -5.09 -16.75
C LEU A 531 5.60 -5.78 -17.93
N LEU A 532 5.29 -5.38 -19.17
CA LEU A 532 5.93 -5.94 -20.38
C LEU A 532 7.43 -5.67 -20.42
N LEU A 533 7.91 -4.65 -19.72
CA LEU A 533 9.34 -4.33 -19.61
C LEU A 533 10.06 -5.17 -18.56
N HIS A 534 9.36 -6.05 -17.85
CA HIS A 534 9.89 -6.82 -16.73
C HIS A 534 9.55 -8.30 -16.85
N LYS A 535 10.53 -9.16 -16.54
CA LYS A 535 10.32 -10.60 -16.63
C LYS A 535 9.66 -11.10 -15.34
N THR A 536 8.34 -11.10 -15.33
CA THR A 536 7.52 -11.43 -14.16
C THR A 536 6.77 -12.75 -14.33
N THR A 537 6.40 -13.41 -13.23
CA THR A 537 5.57 -14.61 -13.26
C THR A 537 4.12 -14.35 -13.74
N ARG A 538 3.72 -13.09 -13.93
CA ARG A 538 2.41 -12.72 -14.50
C ARG A 538 2.46 -12.76 -16.02
N ARG A 539 2.50 -13.99 -16.54
CA ARG A 539 2.72 -14.29 -17.95
C ARG A 539 1.88 -15.45 -18.47
N ALA A 540 0.72 -15.69 -17.84
CA ALA A 540 -0.16 -16.82 -18.17
C ALA A 540 -0.52 -16.89 -19.67
N GLU A 541 -0.80 -15.74 -20.29
CA GLU A 541 -1.08 -15.67 -21.73
C GLU A 541 0.15 -16.00 -22.59
N TYR A 542 1.35 -15.52 -22.22
CA TYR A 542 2.59 -15.90 -22.90
C TYR A 542 2.87 -17.39 -22.75
N ASP A 543 2.58 -17.96 -21.58
CA ASP A 543 2.76 -19.40 -21.33
C ASP A 543 1.77 -20.25 -22.12
N ARG A 544 0.51 -19.84 -22.17
CA ARG A 544 -0.53 -20.43 -23.03
C ARG A 544 -0.12 -20.38 -24.50
N ALA A 545 0.48 -19.27 -24.95
CA ALA A 545 0.90 -19.07 -26.33
C ALA A 545 2.02 -20.03 -26.76
N TRP A 546 3.14 -20.10 -26.02
CA TRP A 546 4.22 -21.00 -26.44
C TRP A 546 3.85 -22.48 -26.29
N GLN A 547 3.01 -22.83 -25.32
CA GLN A 547 2.49 -24.20 -25.18
C GLN A 547 1.56 -24.58 -26.34
N ALA A 548 0.67 -23.66 -26.73
CA ALA A 548 -0.17 -23.84 -27.91
C ALA A 548 0.68 -23.95 -29.19
N ALA A 549 1.77 -23.18 -29.30
CA ALA A 549 2.69 -23.29 -30.42
C ALA A 549 3.32 -24.68 -30.49
N GLU A 550 3.83 -25.20 -29.37
CA GLU A 550 4.41 -26.55 -29.31
C GLU A 550 3.41 -27.63 -29.71
N ALA A 551 2.14 -27.51 -29.28
CA ALA A 551 1.08 -28.43 -29.69
C ALA A 551 0.78 -28.39 -31.21
N LEU A 552 1.07 -27.27 -31.87
CA LEU A 552 0.92 -27.06 -33.32
C LEU A 552 2.24 -27.31 -34.10
N GLY A 553 3.28 -27.83 -33.44
CA GLY A 553 4.59 -28.08 -34.06
C GLY A 553 5.47 -26.83 -34.23
N GLY A 554 5.05 -25.70 -33.68
CA GLY A 554 5.85 -24.47 -33.57
C GLY A 554 6.69 -24.42 -32.29
N PHE A 555 7.56 -23.42 -32.20
CA PHE A 555 8.40 -23.13 -31.05
C PHE A 555 7.85 -22.02 -30.16
N ASP A 556 7.19 -21.04 -30.77
CA ASP A 556 6.64 -19.87 -30.07
C ASP A 556 5.49 -19.23 -30.88
N MET A 557 4.74 -18.31 -30.26
CA MET A 557 3.81 -17.42 -31.00
C MET A 557 4.17 -15.96 -30.75
N LEU A 558 4.23 -15.16 -31.82
CA LEU A 558 4.47 -13.73 -31.76
C LEU A 558 3.17 -12.97 -31.46
N PHE A 559 3.23 -12.09 -30.48
CA PHE A 559 2.15 -11.19 -30.12
C PHE A 559 2.17 -9.92 -30.95
N VAL A 560 1.00 -9.28 -31.07
CA VAL A 560 0.80 -7.99 -31.71
C VAL A 560 0.11 -7.08 -30.70
N ASN A 561 0.55 -5.84 -30.59
CA ASN A 561 -0.04 -4.88 -29.67
C ASN A 561 -1.30 -4.20 -30.26
N GLU A 562 -1.96 -3.37 -29.46
CA GLU A 562 -3.17 -2.63 -29.83
C GLU A 562 -2.98 -1.67 -31.01
N ARG A 563 -1.72 -1.30 -31.32
CA ARG A 563 -1.34 -0.45 -32.45
C ARG A 563 -1.04 -1.24 -33.73
N GLY A 564 -1.14 -2.56 -33.70
CA GLY A 564 -0.85 -3.43 -34.83
C GLY A 564 0.65 -3.72 -35.04
N GLU A 565 1.49 -3.37 -34.07
CA GLU A 565 2.94 -3.62 -34.09
C GLU A 565 3.22 -5.01 -33.53
N VAL A 566 4.12 -5.74 -34.18
CA VAL A 566 4.63 -7.03 -33.69
C VAL A 566 5.53 -6.76 -32.50
N THR A 567 5.36 -7.56 -31.44
CA THR A 567 6.05 -7.40 -30.17
C THR A 567 7.08 -8.53 -29.99
N GLU A 568 6.78 -9.49 -29.14
CA GLU A 568 7.65 -10.60 -28.81
C GLU A 568 6.90 -11.94 -28.80
N GLY A 569 7.64 -13.02 -28.61
CA GLY A 569 7.07 -14.35 -28.42
C GLY A 569 6.71 -14.64 -26.96
N GLY A 570 6.00 -15.75 -26.74
CA GLY A 570 5.79 -16.37 -25.43
C GLY A 570 7.06 -16.50 -24.58
N ARG A 571 8.20 -16.82 -25.20
CA ARG A 571 9.48 -17.06 -24.50
C ARG A 571 10.70 -16.52 -25.25
N SER A 572 10.51 -15.64 -26.22
CA SER A 572 11.57 -15.14 -27.09
C SER A 572 11.37 -13.69 -27.52
N ASN A 573 12.45 -12.97 -27.81
CA ASN A 573 12.41 -11.69 -28.52
C ASN A 573 12.66 -11.91 -30.02
N LEU A 574 12.10 -11.04 -30.86
CA LEU A 574 12.15 -11.14 -32.31
C LEU A 574 13.18 -10.18 -32.91
N PHE A 575 13.95 -10.68 -33.87
CA PHE A 575 14.65 -9.89 -34.88
C PHE A 575 14.17 -10.28 -36.28
N VAL A 576 14.03 -9.29 -37.15
CA VAL A 576 13.54 -9.43 -38.52
C VAL A 576 14.58 -8.83 -39.46
N LYS A 577 14.96 -9.55 -40.51
CA LYS A 577 15.86 -9.05 -41.54
C LYS A 577 15.06 -8.38 -42.65
N LEU A 578 15.25 -7.07 -42.81
CA LEU A 578 14.55 -6.25 -43.80
C LEU A 578 15.57 -5.41 -44.54
N ASP A 579 15.52 -5.43 -45.87
CA ASP A 579 16.42 -4.70 -46.75
C ASP A 579 17.91 -4.93 -46.40
N GLY A 580 18.26 -6.17 -46.07
CA GLY A 580 19.61 -6.59 -45.69
C GLY A 580 20.02 -6.27 -44.24
N ARG A 581 19.18 -5.60 -43.45
CA ARG A 581 19.48 -5.16 -42.07
C ARG A 581 18.62 -5.87 -41.04
N TRP A 582 19.19 -6.18 -39.87
CA TRP A 582 18.45 -6.73 -38.75
C TRP A 582 17.77 -5.62 -37.95
N VAL A 583 16.47 -5.78 -37.69
CA VAL A 583 15.71 -4.89 -36.83
C VAL A 583 14.95 -5.66 -35.76
N THR A 584 14.75 -5.06 -34.59
CA THR A 584 13.92 -5.61 -33.51
C THR A 584 12.90 -4.57 -33.06
N PRO A 585 11.68 -4.96 -32.63
CA PRO A 585 10.71 -4.01 -32.09
C PRO A 585 11.29 -3.18 -30.93
N PRO A 586 11.03 -1.87 -30.87
CA PRO A 586 11.51 -1.02 -29.78
C PRO A 586 10.77 -1.31 -28.47
N LEU A 587 11.35 -0.96 -27.32
CA LEU A 587 10.69 -1.11 -26.02
C LEU A 587 9.31 -0.42 -25.95
N ALA A 588 9.15 0.70 -26.68
CA ALA A 588 7.88 1.42 -26.78
C ALA A 588 6.74 0.60 -27.42
N SER A 589 7.05 -0.50 -28.13
CA SER A 589 6.06 -1.46 -28.63
C SER A 589 5.54 -2.42 -27.56
N GLY A 590 6.08 -2.39 -26.34
CA GLY A 590 5.71 -3.30 -25.25
C GLY A 590 6.42 -4.65 -25.37
N VAL A 591 7.75 -4.63 -25.46
CA VAL A 591 8.58 -5.84 -25.51
C VAL A 591 9.52 -5.91 -24.32
N LEU A 592 9.81 -7.13 -23.87
CA LEU A 592 10.75 -7.36 -22.80
C LEU A 592 12.17 -6.94 -23.27
N PRO A 593 12.93 -6.21 -22.44
CA PRO A 593 14.37 -6.04 -22.64
C PRO A 593 15.09 -7.38 -22.38
N GLY A 594 15.02 -8.29 -23.35
CA GLY A 594 15.69 -9.59 -23.37
C GLY A 594 17.20 -9.47 -23.15
N VAL A 595 17.79 -10.37 -22.34
CA VAL A 595 19.26 -10.41 -22.18
C VAL A 595 19.94 -10.69 -23.53
N MET A 596 19.52 -11.75 -24.25
CA MET A 596 20.10 -12.05 -25.57
C MET A 596 19.79 -10.96 -26.61
N ARG A 597 18.62 -10.30 -26.51
CA ARG A 597 18.28 -9.13 -27.33
C ARG A 597 19.27 -7.99 -27.11
N GLY A 598 19.58 -7.67 -25.84
CA GLY A 598 20.57 -6.66 -25.49
C GLY A 598 21.96 -7.00 -26.04
N VAL A 599 22.40 -8.24 -25.84
CA VAL A 599 23.71 -8.71 -26.35
C VAL A 599 23.84 -8.51 -27.86
N LEU A 600 22.79 -8.81 -28.65
CA LEU A 600 22.82 -8.62 -30.11
C LEU A 600 22.70 -7.15 -30.55
N LEU A 601 22.02 -6.31 -29.77
CA LEU A 601 21.96 -4.86 -30.04
C LEU A 601 23.30 -4.18 -29.73
N ASP A 602 24.03 -4.67 -28.72
CA ASP A 602 25.36 -4.17 -28.36
C ASP A 602 26.45 -4.66 -29.33
N ASP A 603 26.20 -5.76 -30.04
CA ASP A 603 27.11 -6.31 -31.05
C ASP A 603 27.09 -5.50 -32.36
N ARG A 604 28.08 -4.62 -32.50
CA ARG A 604 28.27 -3.79 -33.70
C ARG A 604 28.49 -4.60 -34.98
N THR A 605 28.95 -5.84 -34.89
CA THR A 605 29.15 -6.72 -36.06
C THR A 605 27.84 -7.32 -36.54
N PHE A 606 26.91 -7.62 -35.61
CA PHE A 606 25.55 -8.00 -35.94
C PHE A 606 24.75 -6.82 -36.52
N GLY A 607 24.98 -5.61 -35.99
CA GLY A 607 24.52 -4.35 -36.58
C GLY A 607 23.01 -4.18 -36.57
N ALA A 608 22.32 -4.73 -35.56
CA ALA A 608 20.88 -4.61 -35.42
C ALA A 608 20.46 -3.25 -34.83
N THR A 609 19.27 -2.78 -35.22
CA THR A 609 18.70 -1.53 -34.71
C THR A 609 17.25 -1.71 -34.27
N GLU A 610 16.79 -0.89 -33.32
CA GLU A 610 15.38 -0.86 -32.96
C GLU A 610 14.54 -0.17 -34.04
N ARG A 611 13.46 -0.82 -34.48
CA ARG A 611 12.48 -0.27 -35.43
C ARG A 611 11.13 -0.93 -35.21
N VAL A 612 10.05 -0.17 -35.30
CA VAL A 612 8.70 -0.76 -35.30
C VAL A 612 8.61 -1.82 -36.41
N VAL A 613 8.09 -2.99 -36.05
CA VAL A 613 7.86 -4.12 -36.95
C VAL A 613 6.37 -4.33 -37.06
N THR A 614 5.84 -4.45 -38.27
CA THR A 614 4.42 -4.73 -38.52
C THR A 614 4.21 -6.16 -38.99
N ARG A 615 2.96 -6.61 -39.08
CA ARG A 615 2.62 -7.91 -39.67
C ARG A 615 3.05 -8.01 -41.14
N ASP A 616 2.95 -6.93 -41.89
CA ASP A 616 3.39 -6.87 -43.29
C ASP A 616 4.91 -6.96 -43.43
N ASP A 617 5.66 -6.46 -42.43
CA ASP A 617 7.10 -6.65 -42.37
C ASP A 617 7.49 -8.13 -42.21
N LEU A 618 6.73 -8.91 -41.42
CA LEU A 618 6.98 -10.34 -41.27
C LEU A 618 6.80 -11.10 -42.59
N ALA A 619 5.81 -10.74 -43.39
CA ALA A 619 5.56 -11.37 -44.69
C ALA A 619 6.66 -11.09 -45.72
N ARG A 620 7.38 -9.96 -45.58
CA ARG A 620 8.48 -9.54 -46.46
C ARG A 620 9.86 -9.84 -45.88
N ALA A 621 9.92 -10.45 -44.71
CA ALA A 621 11.17 -10.71 -44.01
C ALA A 621 12.10 -11.62 -44.83
N GLN A 622 13.36 -11.20 -44.97
CA GLN A 622 14.41 -12.01 -45.59
C GLN A 622 14.94 -13.09 -44.64
N GLY A 623 14.63 -12.98 -43.35
CA GLY A 623 14.98 -13.91 -42.29
C GLY A 623 14.38 -13.48 -40.96
N LEU A 624 14.04 -14.46 -40.12
CA LEU A 624 13.58 -14.23 -38.76
C LEU A 624 14.56 -14.89 -37.79
N LEU A 625 14.76 -14.25 -36.64
CA LEU A 625 15.60 -14.75 -35.59
C LEU A 625 14.86 -14.59 -34.25
N LEU A 626 14.63 -15.70 -33.56
CA LEU A 626 14.11 -15.69 -32.20
C LEU A 626 15.26 -15.80 -31.21
N THR A 627 15.20 -15.00 -30.15
CA THR A 627 16.29 -14.90 -29.18
C THR A 627 15.80 -15.08 -27.76
N ASN A 628 16.55 -15.86 -26.97
CA ASN A 628 16.39 -15.90 -25.52
C ASN A 628 17.72 -16.32 -24.86
N ALA A 629 17.91 -16.00 -23.59
CA ALA A 629 19.16 -16.30 -22.89
C ALA A 629 19.43 -17.80 -22.69
N LEU A 630 18.38 -18.63 -22.73
CA LEU A 630 18.50 -20.08 -22.57
C LEU A 630 19.07 -20.77 -23.82
N ARG A 631 18.67 -20.32 -25.02
CA ARG A 631 18.99 -20.96 -26.29
C ARG A 631 19.91 -20.13 -27.18
N GLY A 632 20.11 -18.86 -26.85
CA GLY A 632 20.82 -17.91 -27.72
C GLY A 632 19.92 -17.42 -28.85
N ALA A 633 20.50 -17.33 -30.04
CA ALA A 633 19.83 -16.92 -31.26
C ALA A 633 19.44 -18.14 -32.10
N LEU A 634 18.18 -18.21 -32.52
CA LEU A 634 17.59 -19.33 -33.26
C LEU A 634 17.00 -18.81 -34.57
N ASP A 635 17.45 -19.35 -35.70
CA ASP A 635 16.80 -19.10 -36.99
C ASP A 635 15.35 -19.53 -36.92
N ALA A 636 14.45 -18.70 -37.45
CA ALA A 636 13.02 -18.95 -37.38
C ALA A 636 12.34 -18.77 -38.73
N VAL A 637 11.22 -19.47 -38.91
CA VAL A 637 10.34 -19.37 -40.07
C VAL A 637 8.91 -19.21 -39.60
N LEU A 638 8.17 -18.28 -40.23
CA LEU A 638 6.75 -18.11 -39.95
C LEU A 638 5.99 -19.30 -40.55
N ILE A 639 5.23 -20.01 -39.72
CA ILE A 639 4.38 -21.14 -40.12
C ILE A 639 2.90 -20.76 -39.97
N ALA A 640 2.05 -21.44 -40.75
CA ALA A 640 0.62 -21.16 -40.86
C ALA A 640 -0.19 -21.69 -39.67
#